data_AF-A0A1Y2G3A5-F1
#
_entry.id   AF-A0A1Y2G3A5-F1
#
_cell.length_a   1.000
_cell.length_b   1.000
_cell.length_c   1.000
_cell.angle_alpha   90.00
_cell.angle_beta   90.00
_cell.angle_gamma   90.00
#
_symmetry.space_group_name_H-M   'P 1'
#
loop_
_entity.id
_entity.type
_entity.pdbx_description
1 polymer ?
#
loop_
_entity_poly.entity_id
_entity_poly.type
_entity_poly.pdbx_seq_one_letter_code
_entity_poly.pdbx_strand_id
1 'polypeptide(L)'
;MQSALKRTLGLTRLPSTTLPLPRFFSSSACSCSSSPSPPPPTPSTAVSPSPRRGDLSHRDLRYLANLSINDLAAFDPTLDLHPQNNFSPSLSPTQQHPTHITHINSNPHIKEYSQPRPSADLIDNLPGEDDSTSHLAQLTHLSPNDIRNLYRFPLIVKRVVSMKSKGKMPSMYSLVVVGNGQGLVGLGEGNDETANKAVSKAFNQAVKSMDYVDRYEDRTVWGTMESNFGSCKIQMRSRPPGFGLRVNHYLHQVAKAAGISDLSAKVYGSRNGTRVIKLAVAMLHNGSNPVDMGGFGFEKGQRRNKKTRGMQTADEVGRARGRKAISAARGAQLASLPPSCQSPRLPLNTMSAGTLTPTSILSIPAPSTTRGVSTKLGASPDGASISYGSGRTAVIRSLQSGGPSQLFGGHAANVTVAKIISPYYAASGDAAGHLKVWDTTGNQSLKLEAKPITRINDLAVDGEGKRIIVVGEGKSAWGATFSIDTGSSIGEVAGHSKVVNAVAMRPGRPFKAVTGSDDFSTVLLNGVPFKYGTTSRRHTRFVQSVDYAPSGALYTSAGSDGQVFLYDGTTGEEKGALVDPSAEGAAHKAGVFAASFSRDSSQVATSSADQKVKLWDVATGNVVQTWEFAGDSLQQQQVGNVFAGTSLVSLSFSGDLNILDPRSSTPVNTLYGHQNPITALAVDEASNTFFSGDSAGRVLATSEGVSRVVEGQGHGGLVVDIKKSASGFYSTAFDDTVKKLDPSTGFDSSSISTPGQPKGLAASTSSDILYLATSTSLTALQSGSKLSTIPLSSPATAVATSSDGSIVIVATEDLKATVFDAKDPKAMKKVAEIELRSQATAAAFSGDGKYLALGLSTGKVPLYNTDSCSLIHSRWTDTTARIHSLAFNASSSHLAAASLDESIRIYSVAKPSSVVSAKNAHRGGVSSVVWKGDNQLVSAGADGALKTLEVKLA
;
A
#
# COMPACT_ATOMS: atom_id res chain seq x y z
N MET A 1 41.97 2.00 70.59
CA MET A 1 43.13 2.22 69.69
C MET A 1 42.93 3.56 68.99
N GLN A 2 43.82 4.53 69.21
CA GLN A 2 44.84 4.97 68.23
C GLN A 2 44.20 5.59 66.96
N SER A 3 44.08 6.92 66.90
CA SER A 3 45.12 7.91 66.53
C SER A 3 45.33 7.99 65.01
N ALA A 4 44.74 8.95 64.29
CA ALA A 4 45.01 10.41 64.31
C ALA A 4 46.35 10.82 63.69
N LEU A 5 46.30 11.59 62.60
CA LEU A 5 47.41 12.40 62.11
C LEU A 5 46.88 13.68 61.45
N LYS A 6 47.26 14.84 62.01
CA LYS A 6 47.02 16.18 61.47
C LYS A 6 48.21 16.60 60.60
N ARG A 7 48.02 17.54 59.68
CA ARG A 7 48.83 18.78 59.51
C ARG A 7 48.26 19.65 58.36
N THR A 8 47.75 20.87 58.62
CA THR A 8 48.43 22.21 58.61
C THR A 8 48.91 22.66 57.22
N LEU A 9 48.89 23.95 56.83
CA LEU A 9 48.57 25.22 57.50
C LEU A 9 48.30 26.31 56.41
N GLY A 10 47.69 27.45 56.75
CA GLY A 10 47.70 28.64 55.86
C GLY A 10 46.49 29.58 55.97
N LEU A 11 46.66 30.73 56.61
CA LEU A 11 45.69 31.84 56.66
C LEU A 11 46.28 33.07 55.94
N THR A 12 45.46 33.90 55.30
CA THR A 12 45.17 35.30 55.71
C THR A 12 44.64 36.22 54.57
N ARG A 13 43.92 37.28 55.00
CA ARG A 13 43.68 38.60 54.36
C ARG A 13 42.67 38.74 53.19
N LEU A 14 41.59 39.48 53.51
CA LEU A 14 40.76 40.28 52.60
C LEU A 14 41.50 41.61 52.24
N PRO A 15 41.05 42.39 51.23
CA PRO A 15 40.00 43.41 51.45
C PRO A 15 39.00 43.62 50.29
N SER A 16 38.01 44.49 50.52
CA SER A 16 37.15 45.18 49.52
C SER A 16 37.96 46.21 48.70
N THR A 17 37.56 46.81 47.55
CA THR A 17 36.33 47.54 47.11
C THR A 17 36.31 47.68 45.55
N THR A 18 35.36 48.25 44.79
CA THR A 18 33.87 48.33 44.76
C THR A 18 33.38 48.86 43.38
N LEU A 19 32.25 48.34 42.85
CA LEU A 19 31.29 49.01 41.92
C LEU A 19 31.76 49.35 40.47
N PRO A 20 30.88 49.74 39.51
CA PRO A 20 29.42 49.98 39.59
C PRO A 20 28.51 49.21 38.59
N LEU A 21 27.19 49.38 38.78
CA LEU A 21 26.10 49.00 37.85
C LEU A 21 25.94 50.01 36.69
N PRO A 22 25.31 49.59 35.57
CA PRO A 22 24.45 50.49 34.80
C PRO A 22 23.01 49.96 34.58
N ARG A 23 22.09 50.55 35.34
CA ARG A 23 20.76 51.07 34.95
C ARG A 23 19.92 50.34 33.89
N PHE A 24 18.69 50.00 34.31
CA PHE A 24 17.50 50.01 33.46
C PHE A 24 17.34 51.34 32.72
N PHE A 25 16.78 51.29 31.50
CA PHE A 25 16.05 52.40 30.89
C PHE A 25 14.75 51.88 30.28
N SER A 26 13.68 52.66 30.38
CA SER A 26 12.38 52.41 29.78
C SER A 26 12.03 53.53 28.79
N SER A 27 11.26 53.20 27.76
CA SER A 27 10.67 54.19 26.86
C SER A 27 9.28 53.75 26.36
N SER A 28 8.33 54.66 26.59
CA SER A 28 7.02 54.87 25.97
C SER A 28 6.80 54.25 24.58
N ALA A 29 5.64 53.66 24.25
CA ALA A 29 4.31 54.30 24.13
C ALA A 29 4.31 55.46 23.10
N CYS A 30 3.44 55.49 22.08
CA CYS A 30 2.01 55.83 22.09
C CYS A 30 1.40 55.55 20.68
N SER A 31 0.09 55.58 20.40
CA SER A 31 -1.17 55.43 21.17
C SER A 31 -2.37 55.42 20.19
N CYS A 32 -3.51 54.78 20.53
CA CYS A 32 -4.86 55.23 20.16
C CYS A 32 -5.99 54.44 20.85
N SER A 33 -6.99 55.18 21.35
CA SER A 33 -8.38 54.80 21.68
C SER A 33 -8.70 53.35 22.11
N SER A 34 -8.98 53.18 23.40
CA SER A 34 -9.96 52.19 23.88
C SER A 34 -11.40 52.66 23.58
N SER A 35 -12.33 51.71 23.48
CA SER A 35 -13.78 51.95 23.57
C SER A 35 -14.39 50.96 24.57
N PRO A 36 -15.45 51.33 25.31
CA PRO A 36 -15.96 50.50 26.40
C PRO A 36 -16.77 49.29 25.89
N SER A 37 -16.52 48.13 26.49
CA SER A 37 -17.39 46.96 26.33
C SER A 37 -18.73 47.16 27.04
N PRO A 38 -19.87 46.74 26.47
CA PRO A 38 -21.17 46.82 27.14
C PRO A 38 -21.25 45.84 28.34
N PRO A 39 -21.98 46.18 29.41
CA PRO A 39 -22.16 45.32 30.57
C PRO A 39 -23.11 44.13 30.27
N PRO A 40 -23.02 43.03 31.02
CA PRO A 40 -23.95 41.91 30.89
C PRO A 40 -25.35 42.26 31.45
N PRO A 41 -26.45 41.85 30.80
CA PRO A 41 -27.79 42.03 31.34
C PRO A 41 -28.03 41.08 32.53
N THR A 42 -28.51 41.64 33.64
CA THR A 42 -28.99 40.90 34.82
C THR A 42 -30.41 40.35 34.59
N PRO A 43 -30.83 39.30 35.33
CA PRO A 43 -32.06 38.56 35.02
C PRO A 43 -33.33 39.30 35.46
N SER A 44 -34.35 39.28 34.60
CA SER A 44 -35.74 39.63 34.93
C SER A 44 -36.65 38.41 34.82
N THR A 45 -37.77 38.42 35.55
CA THR A 45 -38.49 37.20 35.96
C THR A 45 -39.68 36.81 35.06
N ALA A 46 -39.70 35.53 34.72
CA ALA A 46 -40.88 34.66 34.58
C ALA A 46 -42.19 35.24 33.98
N VAL A 47 -42.40 34.99 32.68
CA VAL A 47 -43.73 34.67 32.11
C VAL A 47 -43.57 33.46 31.17
N SER A 48 -44.48 32.50 31.25
CA SER A 48 -44.46 31.27 30.44
C SER A 48 -45.41 31.37 29.24
N PRO A 49 -44.97 30.97 28.03
CA PRO A 49 -45.86 30.74 26.90
C PRO A 49 -46.04 29.24 26.64
N SER A 50 -47.20 28.69 27.03
CA SER A 50 -47.77 27.51 26.38
C SER A 50 -48.44 27.93 25.05
N PRO A 51 -48.59 27.03 24.06
CA PRO A 51 -48.72 27.45 22.67
C PRO A 51 -50.15 27.88 22.27
N ARG A 52 -50.24 28.83 21.33
CA ARG A 52 -51.42 28.99 20.46
C ARG A 52 -51.00 29.16 19.00
N ARG A 53 -51.74 28.46 18.12
CA ARG A 53 -51.69 28.60 16.66
C ARG A 53 -52.58 29.76 16.22
N GLY A 54 -52.35 30.27 15.01
CA GLY A 54 -53.30 31.08 14.24
C GLY A 54 -52.62 31.91 13.15
N ASP A 55 -52.84 31.70 11.85
CA ASP A 55 -53.62 30.65 11.19
C ASP A 55 -52.97 30.22 9.86
N LEU A 56 -52.98 28.91 9.59
CA LEU A 56 -53.04 28.39 8.22
C LEU A 56 -54.52 28.40 7.80
N SER A 57 -54.82 28.45 6.50
CA SER A 57 -56.21 28.62 6.07
C SER A 57 -57.10 27.43 6.47
N HIS A 58 -58.41 27.68 6.52
CA HIS A 58 -59.39 26.64 6.87
C HIS A 58 -59.46 25.50 5.82
N ARG A 59 -58.81 25.64 4.65
CA ARG A 59 -58.54 24.52 3.72
C ARG A 59 -57.34 23.69 4.17
N ASP A 60 -56.23 24.34 4.51
CA ASP A 60 -54.95 23.68 4.82
C ASP A 60 -55.05 22.81 6.08
N LEU A 61 -55.81 23.27 7.09
CA LEU A 61 -56.11 22.46 8.28
C LEU A 61 -56.97 21.22 7.98
N ARG A 62 -57.82 21.25 6.94
CA ARG A 62 -58.56 20.06 6.48
C ARG A 62 -57.70 19.12 5.64
N TYR A 63 -56.72 19.65 4.91
CA TYR A 63 -55.72 18.84 4.20
C TYR A 63 -54.83 18.08 5.19
N LEU A 64 -54.27 18.79 6.19
CA LEU A 64 -53.45 18.22 7.25
C LEU A 64 -54.18 17.22 8.17
N ALA A 65 -55.50 17.35 8.34
CA ALA A 65 -56.30 16.40 9.10
C ALA A 65 -56.62 15.09 8.35
N ASN A 66 -56.49 15.08 7.02
CA ASN A 66 -56.85 13.96 6.15
C ASN A 66 -55.64 13.23 5.53
N LEU A 67 -54.42 13.75 5.71
CA LEU A 67 -53.19 13.10 5.25
C LEU A 67 -52.89 11.85 6.09
N SER A 68 -52.62 10.71 5.43
CA SER A 68 -52.15 9.52 6.12
C SER A 68 -50.66 9.65 6.46
N ILE A 69 -50.18 8.89 7.45
CA ILE A 69 -48.77 8.91 7.84
C ILE A 69 -47.81 8.46 6.72
N ASN A 70 -48.33 7.78 5.70
CA ASN A 70 -47.56 7.34 4.53
C ASN A 70 -47.40 8.43 3.47
N ASP A 71 -48.25 9.47 3.47
CA ASP A 71 -48.28 10.50 2.41
C ASP A 71 -47.18 11.57 2.57
N LEU A 72 -46.49 11.65 3.72
CA LEU A 72 -45.36 12.58 3.92
C LEU A 72 -44.12 12.22 3.05
N ALA A 73 -44.14 11.08 2.36
CA ALA A 73 -43.13 10.70 1.37
C ALA A 73 -43.57 10.97 -0.09
N ALA A 74 -44.78 11.52 -0.30
CA ALA A 74 -45.28 11.87 -1.62
C ALA A 74 -44.72 13.22 -2.11
N PHE A 75 -44.50 13.32 -3.41
CA PHE A 75 -43.93 14.49 -4.10
C PHE A 75 -44.98 15.61 -4.21
N ASP A 76 -44.65 16.85 -3.82
CA ASP A 76 -45.56 18.00 -3.92
C ASP A 76 -45.44 18.67 -5.31
N PRO A 77 -46.47 18.56 -6.18
CA PRO A 77 -46.42 19.09 -7.54
C PRO A 77 -46.51 20.62 -7.63
N THR A 78 -46.67 21.32 -6.49
CA THR A 78 -46.69 22.79 -6.42
C THR A 78 -45.36 23.38 -5.94
N LEU A 79 -44.54 22.59 -5.24
CA LEU A 79 -43.23 23.02 -4.73
C LEU A 79 -42.06 22.45 -5.55
N ASP A 80 -42.10 21.18 -5.96
CA ASP A 80 -41.02 20.52 -6.70
C ASP A 80 -41.22 20.62 -8.23
N LEU A 81 -40.88 21.78 -8.79
CA LEU A 81 -40.96 22.05 -10.24
C LEU A 81 -39.83 21.37 -11.04
N HIS A 82 -39.97 20.07 -11.32
CA HIS A 82 -39.22 19.36 -12.37
C HIS A 82 -40.15 18.69 -13.41
N PRO A 83 -39.74 18.62 -14.69
CA PRO A 83 -40.58 18.05 -15.75
C PRO A 83 -40.79 16.55 -15.58
N GLN A 84 -42.00 16.09 -15.91
CA GLN A 84 -42.51 14.77 -15.51
C GLN A 84 -41.72 13.59 -16.09
N ASN A 85 -41.44 12.61 -15.23
CA ASN A 85 -41.22 11.20 -15.58
C ASN A 85 -41.96 10.35 -14.54
N ASN A 86 -43.11 9.81 -14.91
CA ASN A 86 -43.99 9.07 -14.00
C ASN A 86 -43.38 7.71 -13.65
N PHE A 87 -43.02 7.51 -12.38
CA PHE A 87 -42.69 6.20 -11.81
C PHE A 87 -43.83 5.73 -10.91
N SER A 88 -44.48 4.62 -11.27
CA SER A 88 -45.58 4.02 -10.51
C SER A 88 -45.03 3.12 -9.38
N PRO A 89 -45.35 3.37 -8.09
CA PRO A 89 -44.84 2.57 -6.99
C PRO A 89 -45.83 1.46 -6.57
N SER A 90 -45.52 0.21 -6.89
CA SER A 90 -45.91 -0.93 -6.06
C SER A 90 -45.00 -2.14 -6.32
N LEU A 91 -44.52 -2.78 -5.26
CA LEU A 91 -43.83 -4.07 -5.32
C LEU A 91 -44.51 -5.01 -4.34
N SER A 92 -45.12 -6.08 -4.86
CA SER A 92 -45.65 -7.17 -4.05
C SER A 92 -44.52 -8.15 -3.68
N PRO A 93 -44.54 -8.76 -2.48
CA PRO A 93 -43.39 -9.49 -1.93
C PRO A 93 -43.18 -10.91 -2.52
N THR A 94 -43.71 -11.19 -3.72
CA THR A 94 -43.81 -12.55 -4.29
C THR A 94 -43.35 -12.71 -5.74
N GLN A 95 -42.79 -11.66 -6.39
CA GLN A 95 -42.15 -11.84 -7.71
C GLN A 95 -40.65 -12.16 -7.59
N GLN A 96 -40.30 -13.41 -7.90
CA GLN A 96 -38.95 -13.77 -8.29
C GLN A 96 -38.66 -13.18 -9.68
N HIS A 97 -37.71 -12.25 -9.78
CA HIS A 97 -37.27 -11.73 -11.07
C HIS A 97 -36.18 -12.65 -11.67
N PRO A 98 -36.42 -13.31 -12.83
CA PRO A 98 -35.37 -14.04 -13.52
C PRO A 98 -34.32 -13.07 -14.06
N THR A 99 -33.06 -13.48 -14.08
CA THR A 99 -31.90 -12.67 -14.49
C THR A 99 -31.82 -12.50 -16.01
N HIS A 100 -32.76 -11.75 -16.58
CA HIS A 100 -32.80 -11.46 -18.01
C HIS A 100 -31.67 -10.49 -18.43
N ILE A 101 -30.60 -11.04 -19.01
CA ILE A 101 -29.50 -10.26 -19.59
C ILE A 101 -30.01 -9.55 -20.84
N THR A 102 -30.38 -8.27 -20.69
CA THR A 102 -30.77 -7.41 -21.81
C THR A 102 -29.55 -7.08 -22.67
N HIS A 103 -29.41 -7.78 -23.81
CA HIS A 103 -28.53 -7.35 -24.89
C HIS A 103 -29.07 -6.06 -25.51
N ILE A 104 -28.66 -4.90 -24.96
CA ILE A 104 -28.95 -3.57 -25.54
C ILE A 104 -28.09 -3.41 -26.80
N ASN A 105 -28.54 -4.04 -27.89
CA ASN A 105 -27.91 -4.01 -29.21
C ASN A 105 -28.59 -2.97 -30.14
N SER A 106 -29.40 -2.09 -29.56
CA SER A 106 -30.05 -0.94 -30.21
C SER A 106 -29.23 0.32 -29.98
N ASN A 107 -28.55 0.79 -31.03
CA ASN A 107 -27.62 1.92 -30.97
C ASN A 107 -28.36 3.28 -31.05
N PRO A 108 -28.55 4.04 -29.96
CA PRO A 108 -29.34 5.27 -29.97
C PRO A 108 -28.45 6.46 -30.35
N HIS A 109 -28.59 6.95 -31.58
CA HIS A 109 -28.01 8.21 -32.07
C HIS A 109 -26.50 8.42 -31.84
N ILE A 110 -25.66 7.54 -32.37
CA ILE A 110 -24.36 8.00 -32.86
C ILE A 110 -24.60 8.89 -34.08
N LYS A 111 -24.70 10.21 -33.87
CA LYS A 111 -24.41 11.19 -34.93
C LYS A 111 -22.89 11.37 -34.96
N GLU A 112 -22.21 10.70 -35.89
CA GLU A 112 -20.81 11.03 -36.19
C GLU A 112 -20.76 12.45 -36.79
N TYR A 113 -20.56 13.45 -35.95
CA TYR A 113 -20.45 14.85 -36.38
C TYR A 113 -19.06 15.16 -36.94
N SER A 114 -18.65 14.41 -37.96
CA SER A 114 -17.46 14.73 -38.74
C SER A 114 -17.78 15.87 -39.70
N GLN A 115 -17.39 17.10 -39.36
CA GLN A 115 -17.37 18.22 -40.31
C GLN A 115 -16.45 17.85 -41.49
N PRO A 116 -16.96 17.68 -42.73
CA PRO A 116 -16.10 17.54 -43.89
C PRO A 116 -15.39 18.89 -44.11
N ARG A 117 -14.09 18.86 -44.43
CA ARG A 117 -13.43 20.11 -44.84
C ARG A 117 -14.05 20.60 -46.15
N PRO A 118 -14.36 21.90 -46.29
CA PRO A 118 -14.68 22.50 -47.58
C PRO A 118 -13.56 22.24 -48.60
N SER A 119 -13.90 22.09 -49.88
CA SER A 119 -12.90 22.07 -50.95
C SER A 119 -12.19 23.42 -51.04
N ALA A 120 -10.94 23.42 -51.53
CA ALA A 120 -10.18 24.66 -51.71
C ALA A 120 -10.92 25.65 -52.64
N ASP A 121 -11.55 25.12 -53.69
CA ASP A 121 -12.27 25.90 -54.70
C ASP A 121 -13.48 26.66 -54.11
N LEU A 122 -14.08 26.16 -53.02
CA LEU A 122 -15.14 26.84 -52.26
C LEU A 122 -14.62 27.88 -51.27
N ILE A 123 -13.35 27.81 -50.89
CA ILE A 123 -12.72 28.77 -49.96
C ILE A 123 -12.25 30.02 -50.72
N ASP A 124 -11.75 29.85 -51.95
CA ASP A 124 -11.09 30.91 -52.71
C ASP A 124 -12.04 31.74 -53.62
N ASN A 125 -13.27 31.26 -53.90
CA ASN A 125 -14.20 31.87 -54.87
C ASN A 125 -15.45 32.56 -54.27
N LEU A 126 -15.46 32.92 -52.99
CA LEU A 126 -16.61 33.57 -52.34
C LEU A 126 -16.45 35.11 -52.20
N PRO A 127 -17.53 35.91 -52.41
CA PRO A 127 -17.47 37.37 -52.38
C PRO A 127 -17.32 37.99 -50.97
N GLY A 128 -17.16 39.33 -50.93
CA GLY A 128 -16.54 40.11 -49.86
C GLY A 128 -17.28 40.31 -48.51
N GLU A 129 -16.74 41.24 -47.70
CA GLU A 129 -16.75 41.21 -46.23
C GLU A 129 -18.08 41.61 -45.52
N ASP A 130 -19.17 41.90 -46.25
CA ASP A 130 -20.30 42.69 -45.73
C ASP A 130 -21.44 41.94 -45.00
N ASP A 131 -21.51 40.61 -45.02
CA ASP A 131 -22.34 39.85 -44.06
C ASP A 131 -21.65 38.57 -43.56
N SER A 132 -20.78 38.74 -42.57
CA SER A 132 -20.02 37.63 -41.97
C SER A 132 -20.86 36.44 -41.47
N THR A 133 -22.16 36.61 -41.20
CA THR A 133 -23.00 35.51 -40.69
C THR A 133 -23.48 34.55 -41.78
N SER A 134 -23.69 35.01 -43.01
CA SER A 134 -24.06 34.16 -44.15
C SER A 134 -22.84 33.41 -44.70
N HIS A 135 -21.68 34.08 -44.79
CA HIS A 135 -20.40 33.47 -45.16
C HIS A 135 -19.98 32.35 -44.19
N LEU A 136 -20.16 32.54 -42.88
CA LEU A 136 -19.88 31.50 -41.90
C LEU A 136 -20.87 30.32 -41.97
N ALA A 137 -22.13 30.56 -42.32
CA ALA A 137 -23.13 29.51 -42.50
C ALA A 137 -22.76 28.56 -43.66
N GLN A 138 -22.37 29.12 -44.81
CA GLN A 138 -21.88 28.37 -45.97
C GLN A 138 -20.67 27.48 -45.64
N LEU A 139 -19.80 27.93 -44.73
CA LEU A 139 -18.56 27.24 -44.37
C LEU A 139 -18.66 26.23 -43.20
N THR A 140 -19.77 26.18 -42.46
CA THR A 140 -19.87 25.40 -41.20
C THR A 140 -21.11 24.53 -41.06
N HIS A 141 -21.97 24.43 -42.08
CA HIS A 141 -23.24 23.69 -42.06
C HIS A 141 -24.26 24.12 -40.99
N LEU A 142 -24.05 25.27 -40.35
CA LEU A 142 -24.98 25.89 -39.39
C LEU A 142 -25.82 26.97 -40.08
N SER A 143 -27.04 27.22 -39.62
CA SER A 143 -27.82 28.35 -40.15
C SER A 143 -27.27 29.69 -39.64
N PRO A 144 -27.52 30.82 -40.34
CA PRO A 144 -27.17 32.15 -39.84
C PRO A 144 -27.82 32.47 -38.49
N ASN A 145 -28.97 31.89 -38.17
CA ASN A 145 -29.65 32.02 -36.88
C ASN A 145 -28.93 31.25 -35.78
N ASP A 146 -28.48 30.02 -36.05
CA ASP A 146 -27.68 29.24 -35.09
C ASP A 146 -26.40 30.00 -34.73
N ILE A 147 -25.69 30.53 -35.74
CA ILE A 147 -24.44 31.29 -35.57
C ILE A 147 -24.66 32.56 -34.72
N ARG A 148 -25.80 33.24 -34.89
CA ARG A 148 -26.19 34.40 -34.06
C ARG A 148 -26.54 34.01 -32.62
N ASN A 149 -27.02 32.78 -32.40
CA ASN A 149 -27.41 32.24 -31.09
C ASN A 149 -26.28 31.55 -30.32
N LEU A 150 -25.09 31.37 -30.91
CA LEU A 150 -23.94 30.76 -30.22
C LEU A 150 -23.49 31.60 -29.02
N TYR A 151 -23.15 30.93 -27.90
CA TYR A 151 -22.53 31.59 -26.76
C TYR A 151 -21.16 32.17 -27.16
N ARG A 152 -21.02 33.51 -27.13
CA ARG A 152 -19.78 34.22 -27.44
C ARG A 152 -19.08 34.67 -26.16
N PHE A 153 -17.99 33.99 -25.78
CA PHE A 153 -17.20 34.31 -24.58
C PHE A 153 -15.84 34.92 -24.95
N PRO A 154 -15.70 36.27 -24.97
CA PRO A 154 -14.40 36.94 -25.15
C PRO A 154 -13.58 36.89 -23.86
N LEU A 155 -12.92 35.75 -23.63
CA LEU A 155 -12.24 35.44 -22.36
C LEU A 155 -10.98 36.27 -22.09
N ILE A 156 -10.33 36.75 -23.15
CA ILE A 156 -9.18 37.66 -23.03
C ILE A 156 -9.32 38.73 -24.11
N VAL A 157 -9.17 40.00 -23.70
CA VAL A 157 -8.94 41.15 -24.56
C VAL A 157 -7.79 41.94 -23.93
N LYS A 158 -6.71 42.19 -24.67
CA LYS A 158 -5.52 42.90 -24.15
C LYS A 158 -4.75 43.61 -25.25
N ARG A 159 -4.07 44.70 -24.91
CA ARG A 159 -3.10 45.36 -25.81
C ARG A 159 -1.84 44.51 -25.93
N VAL A 160 -1.34 44.35 -27.16
CA VAL A 160 -0.08 43.65 -27.48
C VAL A 160 0.74 44.57 -28.39
N VAL A 161 2.05 44.65 -28.18
CA VAL A 161 2.94 45.42 -29.06
C VAL A 161 3.74 44.44 -29.90
N SER A 162 3.56 44.52 -31.22
CA SER A 162 4.31 43.74 -32.20
C SER A 162 5.53 44.53 -32.68
N MET A 163 6.67 43.87 -32.85
CA MET A 163 7.84 44.45 -33.52
C MET A 163 7.76 44.12 -35.01
N LYS A 164 7.73 45.14 -35.87
CA LYS A 164 7.78 45.00 -37.33
C LYS A 164 8.98 45.80 -37.88
N SER A 165 9.28 45.67 -39.16
CA SER A 165 10.28 46.50 -39.86
C SER A 165 9.98 48.00 -39.76
N LYS A 166 8.70 48.38 -39.61
CA LYS A 166 8.23 49.75 -39.35
C LYS A 166 8.17 50.12 -37.85
N GLY A 167 8.87 49.39 -36.97
CA GLY A 167 8.95 49.66 -35.53
C GLY A 167 7.91 48.93 -34.66
N LYS A 168 7.70 49.45 -33.44
CA LYS A 168 6.79 48.89 -32.43
C LYS A 168 5.33 49.29 -32.71
N MET A 169 4.55 48.41 -33.32
CA MET A 169 3.14 48.64 -33.62
C MET A 169 2.23 48.02 -32.55
N PRO A 170 1.44 48.82 -31.80
CA PRO A 170 0.44 48.31 -30.88
C PRO A 170 -0.77 47.74 -31.63
N SER A 171 -1.36 46.69 -31.07
CA SER A 171 -2.60 46.04 -31.53
C SER A 171 -3.41 45.58 -30.32
N MET A 172 -4.69 45.29 -30.53
CA MET A 172 -5.54 44.59 -29.58
C MET A 172 -5.60 43.10 -29.96
N TYR A 173 -5.24 42.25 -29.01
CA TYR A 173 -5.37 40.80 -29.07
C TYR A 173 -6.65 40.36 -28.36
N SER A 174 -7.41 39.46 -28.98
CA SER A 174 -8.51 38.75 -28.30
C SER A 174 -8.39 37.24 -28.46
N LEU A 175 -8.90 36.51 -27.46
CA LEU A 175 -9.13 35.07 -27.45
C LEU A 175 -10.61 34.84 -27.11
N VAL A 176 -11.36 34.23 -28.03
CA VAL A 176 -12.80 34.01 -27.92
C VAL A 176 -13.09 32.51 -27.95
N VAL A 177 -13.94 32.05 -27.02
CA VAL A 177 -14.56 30.72 -27.06
C VAL A 177 -15.99 30.89 -27.57
N VAL A 178 -16.41 29.97 -28.44
CA VAL A 178 -17.76 29.92 -29.02
C VAL A 178 -18.33 28.52 -28.82
N GLY A 179 -19.64 28.39 -28.60
CA GLY A 179 -20.30 27.09 -28.59
C GLY A 179 -21.82 27.16 -28.44
N ASN A 180 -22.51 26.06 -28.74
CA ASN A 180 -23.98 25.99 -28.80
C ASN A 180 -24.66 25.51 -27.51
N GLY A 181 -23.89 25.14 -26.46
CA GLY A 181 -24.46 24.53 -25.25
C GLY A 181 -24.96 23.08 -25.42
N GLN A 182 -24.66 22.45 -26.56
CA GLN A 182 -25.05 21.09 -26.95
C GLN A 182 -23.86 20.32 -27.54
N GLY A 183 -22.70 20.42 -26.89
CA GLY A 183 -21.47 19.72 -27.28
C GLY A 183 -20.62 20.38 -28.38
N LEU A 184 -21.12 21.35 -29.15
CA LEU A 184 -20.30 22.00 -30.20
C LEU A 184 -19.51 23.19 -29.63
N VAL A 185 -18.18 23.18 -29.73
CA VAL A 185 -17.28 24.20 -29.15
C VAL A 185 -16.13 24.54 -30.09
N GLY A 186 -15.78 25.82 -30.19
CA GLY A 186 -14.64 26.33 -30.96
C GLY A 186 -13.84 27.42 -30.23
N LEU A 187 -12.63 27.68 -30.74
CA LEU A 187 -11.66 28.60 -30.13
C LEU A 187 -10.93 29.39 -31.21
N GLY A 188 -10.93 30.72 -31.10
CA GLY A 188 -10.31 31.61 -32.08
C GLY A 188 -9.60 32.81 -31.45
N GLU A 189 -8.67 33.38 -32.20
CA GLU A 189 -7.88 34.55 -31.80
C GLU A 189 -7.93 35.63 -32.87
N GLY A 190 -7.80 36.87 -32.45
CA GLY A 190 -7.83 38.01 -33.36
C GLY A 190 -6.82 39.05 -32.92
N ASN A 191 -6.06 39.56 -33.89
CA ASN A 191 -5.25 40.76 -33.72
C ASN A 191 -5.78 41.81 -34.70
N ASP A 192 -6.07 43.00 -34.18
CA ASP A 192 -6.50 44.16 -34.96
C ASP A 192 -6.03 45.45 -34.24
N GLU A 193 -6.30 46.62 -34.80
CA GLU A 193 -6.00 47.90 -34.14
C GLU A 193 -7.04 48.19 -33.04
N THR A 194 -8.29 47.78 -33.26
CA THR A 194 -9.40 48.00 -32.31
C THR A 194 -9.83 46.71 -31.62
N ALA A 195 -10.28 46.82 -30.35
CA ALA A 195 -10.77 45.67 -29.59
C ALA A 195 -11.94 44.96 -30.27
N ASN A 196 -12.91 45.72 -30.81
CA ASN A 196 -14.12 45.16 -31.41
C ASN A 196 -13.80 44.36 -32.68
N LYS A 197 -12.95 44.87 -33.58
CA LYS A 197 -12.49 44.12 -34.76
C LYS A 197 -11.67 42.89 -34.37
N ALA A 198 -10.83 42.97 -33.34
CA ALA A 198 -10.09 41.82 -32.82
C ALA A 198 -11.03 40.72 -32.26
N VAL A 199 -12.05 41.10 -31.49
CA VAL A 199 -13.06 40.17 -30.94
C VAL A 199 -13.98 39.59 -32.03
N SER A 200 -14.17 40.28 -33.15
CA SER A 200 -14.90 39.74 -34.33
C SER A 200 -14.04 38.83 -35.20
N LYS A 201 -12.77 39.15 -35.44
CA LYS A 201 -11.82 38.22 -36.10
C LYS A 201 -11.64 36.93 -35.29
N ALA A 202 -11.51 37.06 -33.96
CA ALA A 202 -11.47 35.91 -33.05
C ALA A 202 -12.76 35.07 -33.07
N PHE A 203 -13.94 35.71 -33.11
CA PHE A 203 -15.22 35.01 -33.25
C PHE A 203 -15.33 34.25 -34.57
N ASN A 204 -14.97 34.88 -35.70
CA ASN A 204 -15.03 34.24 -37.02
C ASN A 204 -14.07 33.03 -37.11
N GLN A 205 -12.89 33.10 -36.48
CA GLN A 205 -12.00 31.94 -36.38
C GLN A 205 -12.56 30.87 -35.43
N ALA A 206 -13.17 31.25 -34.31
CA ALA A 206 -13.76 30.32 -33.35
C ALA A 206 -14.93 29.52 -33.97
N VAL A 207 -15.77 30.16 -34.78
CA VAL A 207 -16.84 29.49 -35.54
C VAL A 207 -16.24 28.50 -36.56
N LYS A 208 -15.17 28.88 -37.28
CA LYS A 208 -14.43 28.00 -38.21
C LYS A 208 -13.60 26.90 -37.53
N SER A 209 -13.53 26.86 -36.20
CA SER A 209 -12.80 25.84 -35.41
C SER A 209 -13.70 25.10 -34.42
N MET A 210 -15.02 25.12 -34.65
CA MET A 210 -15.97 24.35 -33.86
C MET A 210 -15.89 22.85 -34.16
N ASP A 211 -15.75 22.06 -33.10
CA ASP A 211 -15.70 20.60 -33.11
C ASP A 211 -16.55 20.04 -31.93
N TYR A 212 -16.95 18.77 -32.02
CA TYR A 212 -17.90 18.14 -31.11
C TYR A 212 -17.22 17.53 -29.87
N VAL A 213 -17.84 17.76 -28.71
CA VAL A 213 -17.40 17.35 -27.38
C VAL A 213 -18.35 16.26 -26.87
N ASP A 214 -17.86 15.02 -26.83
CA ASP A 214 -18.60 13.83 -26.36
C ASP A 214 -18.94 13.91 -24.85
N ARG A 215 -20.21 14.18 -24.53
CA ARG A 215 -20.68 14.38 -23.16
C ARG A 215 -21.26 13.09 -22.56
N TYR A 216 -20.67 12.65 -21.45
CA TYR A 216 -21.27 11.60 -20.61
C TYR A 216 -22.60 12.09 -20.02
N GLU A 217 -23.68 11.31 -20.23
CA GLU A 217 -25.06 11.64 -19.82
C GLU A 217 -25.50 13.06 -20.27
N ASP A 218 -25.00 13.53 -21.42
CA ASP A 218 -25.17 14.89 -21.98
C ASP A 218 -24.79 16.07 -21.04
N ARG A 219 -24.16 15.79 -19.90
CA ARG A 219 -23.99 16.75 -18.79
C ARG A 219 -22.56 16.89 -18.27
N THR A 220 -21.69 15.91 -18.52
CA THR A 220 -20.33 15.86 -17.93
C THR A 220 -19.30 15.21 -18.86
N VAL A 221 -18.03 15.18 -18.44
CA VAL A 221 -16.93 14.51 -19.18
C VAL A 221 -16.82 13.04 -18.81
N TRP A 222 -16.20 12.23 -19.67
CA TRP A 222 -15.97 10.81 -19.40
C TRP A 222 -14.90 10.58 -18.33
N GLY A 223 -15.33 10.45 -17.06
CA GLY A 223 -14.49 10.01 -15.94
C GLY A 223 -13.50 11.08 -15.45
N THR A 224 -12.20 10.75 -15.46
CA THR A 224 -11.11 11.62 -14.98
C THR A 224 -10.07 11.82 -16.07
N MET A 225 -9.73 13.07 -16.37
CA MET A 225 -8.89 13.45 -17.50
C MET A 225 -7.77 14.40 -17.05
N GLU A 226 -6.55 14.16 -17.52
CA GLU A 226 -5.37 14.97 -17.22
C GLU A 226 -4.53 15.23 -18.46
N SER A 227 -4.11 16.49 -18.65
CA SER A 227 -3.29 16.91 -19.79
C SER A 227 -2.46 18.15 -19.44
N ASN A 228 -1.43 18.48 -20.22
CA ASN A 228 -0.54 19.61 -19.97
C ASN A 228 -0.21 20.44 -21.23
N PHE A 229 0.03 21.74 -21.04
CA PHE A 229 0.39 22.69 -22.09
C PHE A 229 1.49 23.62 -21.57
N GLY A 230 2.74 23.27 -21.92
CA GLY A 230 3.92 23.86 -21.29
C GLY A 230 3.91 23.61 -19.78
N SER A 231 4.01 24.66 -18.98
CA SER A 231 3.96 24.60 -17.51
C SER A 231 2.54 24.70 -16.91
N CYS A 232 1.48 24.65 -17.72
CA CYS A 232 0.09 24.52 -17.24
C CYS A 232 -0.32 23.04 -17.25
N LYS A 233 -0.87 22.51 -16.17
CA LYS A 233 -1.53 21.19 -16.12
C LYS A 233 -2.97 21.37 -15.64
N ILE A 234 -3.91 20.69 -16.30
CA ILE A 234 -5.31 20.66 -15.89
C ILE A 234 -5.69 19.21 -15.59
N GLN A 235 -6.41 19.04 -14.48
CA GLN A 235 -7.10 17.82 -14.10
C GLN A 235 -8.59 18.13 -14.09
N MET A 236 -9.38 17.38 -14.87
CA MET A 236 -10.85 17.45 -14.90
C MET A 236 -11.42 16.12 -14.40
N ARG A 237 -12.58 16.16 -13.75
CA ARG A 237 -13.33 14.98 -13.32
C ARG A 237 -14.83 15.21 -13.43
N SER A 238 -15.55 14.17 -13.81
CA SER A 238 -17.01 14.10 -13.74
C SER A 238 -17.51 14.33 -12.32
N ARG A 239 -18.75 14.82 -12.19
CA ARG A 239 -19.48 14.92 -10.92
C ARG A 239 -20.84 14.23 -11.00
N PRO A 240 -21.44 13.83 -9.86
CA PRO A 240 -22.82 13.34 -9.83
C PRO A 240 -23.78 14.42 -10.35
N PRO A 241 -24.98 14.05 -10.81
CA PRO A 241 -25.96 15.00 -11.34
C PRO A 241 -26.36 16.06 -10.31
N GLY A 242 -26.56 17.29 -10.77
CA GLY A 242 -27.06 18.40 -9.94
C GLY A 242 -26.01 19.06 -9.03
N PHE A 243 -24.74 18.63 -9.07
CA PHE A 243 -23.69 19.22 -8.25
C PHE A 243 -23.06 20.49 -8.86
N GLY A 244 -23.15 20.67 -10.18
CA GLY A 244 -22.74 21.89 -10.89
C GLY A 244 -21.24 22.05 -11.16
N LEU A 245 -20.87 23.19 -11.76
CA LEU A 245 -19.51 23.54 -12.19
C LEU A 245 -18.63 24.06 -11.03
N ARG A 246 -17.78 23.19 -10.45
CA ARG A 246 -16.74 23.57 -9.46
C ARG A 246 -15.36 23.64 -10.10
N VAL A 247 -15.18 24.68 -10.92
CA VAL A 247 -14.03 24.90 -11.82
C VAL A 247 -13.53 26.35 -11.76
N ASN A 248 -12.37 26.65 -12.35
CA ASN A 248 -11.87 28.03 -12.47
C ASN A 248 -12.72 28.86 -13.45
N HIS A 249 -12.80 30.19 -13.30
CA HIS A 249 -13.66 31.07 -14.09
C HIS A 249 -13.51 30.92 -15.62
N TYR A 250 -12.28 30.78 -16.14
CA TYR A 250 -12.06 30.46 -17.55
C TYR A 250 -12.69 29.12 -17.96
N LEU A 251 -12.53 28.08 -17.13
CA LEU A 251 -13.08 26.74 -17.37
C LEU A 251 -14.61 26.73 -17.26
N HIS A 252 -15.19 27.60 -16.44
CA HIS A 252 -16.64 27.73 -16.30
C HIS A 252 -17.29 28.20 -17.60
N GLN A 253 -16.68 29.16 -18.29
CA GLN A 253 -17.18 29.65 -19.58
C GLN A 253 -16.92 28.64 -20.72
N VAL A 254 -15.79 27.93 -20.72
CA VAL A 254 -15.56 26.80 -21.66
C VAL A 254 -16.59 25.67 -21.45
N ALA A 255 -16.83 25.27 -20.21
CA ALA A 255 -17.82 24.24 -19.89
C ALA A 255 -19.25 24.68 -20.25
N LYS A 256 -19.61 25.96 -20.02
CA LYS A 256 -20.91 26.50 -20.45
C LYS A 256 -21.06 26.52 -21.97
N ALA A 257 -20.02 26.88 -22.73
CA ALA A 257 -20.05 26.79 -24.20
C ALA A 257 -20.27 25.35 -24.69
N ALA A 258 -19.65 24.37 -24.00
CA ALA A 258 -19.82 22.94 -24.28
C ALA A 258 -21.19 22.37 -23.88
N GLY A 259 -21.96 23.05 -23.04
CA GLY A 259 -23.15 22.45 -22.42
C GLY A 259 -22.81 21.38 -21.38
N ILE A 260 -21.70 21.56 -20.65
CA ILE A 260 -21.33 20.74 -19.49
C ILE A 260 -21.85 21.46 -18.24
N SER A 261 -22.67 20.77 -17.44
CA SER A 261 -23.25 21.29 -16.18
C SER A 261 -22.49 20.80 -14.94
N ASP A 262 -22.10 19.52 -14.92
CA ASP A 262 -21.50 18.88 -13.74
C ASP A 262 -20.01 18.61 -13.97
N LEU A 263 -19.15 19.51 -13.48
CA LEU A 263 -17.69 19.34 -13.65
C LEU A 263 -16.95 19.78 -12.39
N SER A 264 -15.83 19.13 -12.10
CA SER A 264 -14.84 19.68 -11.18
C SER A 264 -13.47 19.64 -11.82
N ALA A 265 -12.74 20.74 -11.76
CA ALA A 265 -11.46 20.88 -12.45
C ALA A 265 -10.49 21.76 -11.68
N LYS A 266 -9.21 21.37 -11.67
CA LYS A 266 -8.15 22.03 -10.91
C LYS A 266 -6.95 22.33 -11.80
N VAL A 267 -6.45 23.56 -11.72
CA VAL A 267 -5.32 24.07 -12.51
C VAL A 267 -4.05 24.06 -11.66
N TYR A 268 -3.03 23.38 -12.16
CA TYR A 268 -1.71 23.21 -11.55
C TYR A 268 -0.64 23.93 -12.39
N GLY A 269 0.42 24.40 -11.72
CA GLY A 269 1.48 25.17 -12.37
C GLY A 269 1.01 26.56 -12.84
N SER A 270 1.29 26.89 -14.10
CA SER A 270 0.97 28.20 -14.68
C SER A 270 -0.54 28.42 -14.82
N ARG A 271 -1.05 29.50 -14.21
CA ARG A 271 -2.47 29.90 -14.24
C ARG A 271 -2.80 30.98 -15.28
N ASN A 272 -1.90 31.21 -16.25
CA ASN A 272 -2.10 32.16 -17.34
C ASN A 272 -3.33 31.75 -18.18
N GLY A 273 -4.34 32.62 -18.24
CA GLY A 273 -5.62 32.37 -18.93
C GLY A 273 -5.46 31.80 -20.34
N THR A 274 -4.56 32.35 -21.16
CA THR A 274 -4.34 31.88 -22.54
C THR A 274 -3.92 30.40 -22.58
N ARG A 275 -3.12 29.94 -21.62
CA ARG A 275 -2.71 28.52 -21.53
C ARG A 275 -3.83 27.65 -20.96
N VAL A 276 -4.56 28.15 -19.95
CA VAL A 276 -5.67 27.43 -19.31
C VAL A 276 -6.79 27.18 -20.32
N ILE A 277 -7.17 28.18 -21.11
CA ILE A 277 -8.25 28.09 -22.11
C ILE A 277 -7.87 27.15 -23.24
N LYS A 278 -6.67 27.30 -23.83
CA LYS A 278 -6.17 26.41 -24.89
C LYS A 278 -6.15 24.95 -24.44
N LEU A 279 -5.62 24.69 -23.24
CA LEU A 279 -5.56 23.33 -22.69
C LEU A 279 -6.96 22.80 -22.35
N ALA A 280 -7.89 23.65 -21.91
CA ALA A 280 -9.26 23.22 -21.63
C ALA A 280 -9.99 22.75 -22.90
N VAL A 281 -9.94 23.55 -23.97
CA VAL A 281 -10.52 23.16 -25.27
C VAL A 281 -9.77 21.96 -25.85
N ALA A 282 -8.44 21.92 -25.74
CA ALA A 282 -7.62 20.77 -26.17
C ALA A 282 -7.94 19.47 -25.42
N MET A 283 -8.43 19.55 -24.19
CA MET A 283 -8.87 18.39 -23.42
C MET A 283 -10.29 17.94 -23.77
N LEU A 284 -11.13 18.81 -24.34
CA LEU A 284 -12.52 18.51 -24.68
C LEU A 284 -12.70 18.06 -26.14
N HIS A 285 -11.88 18.55 -27.07
CA HIS A 285 -11.88 18.07 -28.46
C HIS A 285 -11.33 16.64 -28.58
N ASN A 286 -11.88 15.87 -29.53
CA ASN A 286 -11.73 14.41 -29.58
C ASN A 286 -10.79 13.95 -30.71
N GLY A 287 -9.56 14.48 -30.70
CA GLY A 287 -8.49 14.03 -31.59
C GLY A 287 -7.86 15.16 -32.40
N SER A 288 -6.52 15.14 -32.48
CA SER A 288 -5.67 16.26 -32.89
C SER A 288 -5.77 17.49 -31.97
N ASN A 289 -4.76 18.37 -32.01
CA ASN A 289 -4.73 19.54 -31.15
C ASN A 289 -5.71 20.61 -31.68
N PRO A 290 -6.32 21.44 -30.82
CA PRO A 290 -7.00 22.63 -31.30
C PRO A 290 -5.98 23.47 -32.08
N VAL A 291 -6.39 23.89 -33.27
CA VAL A 291 -5.51 24.29 -34.37
C VAL A 291 -4.38 25.20 -33.89
N ASP A 292 -3.13 24.75 -34.07
CA ASP A 292 -1.99 25.58 -33.65
C ASP A 292 -1.94 26.86 -34.49
N MET A 293 -1.64 27.97 -33.83
CA MET A 293 -2.09 29.31 -34.23
C MET A 293 -1.21 29.95 -35.31
N GLY A 294 -1.27 29.39 -36.52
CA GLY A 294 -0.70 29.95 -37.74
C GLY A 294 -0.36 28.88 -38.77
N GLY A 295 -1.06 28.88 -39.92
CA GLY A 295 -0.77 27.91 -40.99
C GLY A 295 -1.88 27.67 -42.02
N PHE A 296 -2.57 28.70 -42.51
CA PHE A 296 -3.31 28.61 -43.78
C PHE A 296 -2.36 29.01 -44.91
N GLY A 297 -1.50 28.08 -45.31
CA GLY A 297 -0.52 28.23 -46.38
C GLY A 297 0.01 26.86 -46.79
N PHE A 298 0.01 26.57 -48.08
CA PHE A 298 0.00 25.20 -48.64
C PHE A 298 1.24 24.34 -48.35
N GLU A 299 2.33 24.90 -47.82
CA GLU A 299 3.66 24.24 -47.81
C GLU A 299 4.22 23.85 -46.43
N LYS A 300 3.54 24.16 -45.31
CA LYS A 300 4.11 23.96 -43.95
C LYS A 300 3.24 23.10 -43.05
N GLY A 301 3.56 21.80 -43.01
CA GLY A 301 2.88 20.79 -42.19
C GLY A 301 2.89 21.11 -40.68
N GLN A 302 1.74 20.93 -40.04
CA GLN A 302 1.50 21.29 -38.63
C GLN A 302 2.38 20.47 -37.65
N ARG A 303 3.02 21.15 -36.70
CA ARG A 303 3.79 20.50 -35.62
C ARG A 303 2.85 19.87 -34.59
N ARG A 304 2.58 18.56 -34.72
CA ARG A 304 1.89 17.76 -33.70
C ARG A 304 2.64 17.81 -32.36
N ASN A 305 2.11 18.53 -31.38
CA ASN A 305 2.60 18.47 -30.00
C ASN A 305 2.19 17.13 -29.37
N LYS A 306 3.11 16.15 -29.34
CA LYS A 306 2.86 14.75 -28.93
C LYS A 306 2.43 14.53 -27.46
N LYS A 307 2.26 15.59 -26.66
CA LYS A 307 2.03 15.49 -25.20
C LYS A 307 0.60 15.81 -24.74
N THR A 308 -0.19 16.50 -25.56
CA THR A 308 -1.61 16.78 -25.29
C THR A 308 -2.48 15.61 -25.72
N ARG A 309 -3.17 14.97 -24.77
CA ARG A 309 -4.27 14.04 -25.05
C ARG A 309 -5.60 14.79 -24.98
N GLY A 310 -6.46 14.58 -25.99
CA GLY A 310 -7.83 15.07 -26.02
C GLY A 310 -8.79 14.20 -25.21
N MET A 311 -10.10 14.45 -25.36
CA MET A 311 -11.10 13.61 -24.71
C MET A 311 -11.15 12.22 -25.36
N GLN A 312 -11.44 11.19 -24.58
CA GLN A 312 -11.70 9.87 -25.13
C GLN A 312 -13.18 9.75 -25.54
N THR A 313 -13.46 9.13 -26.69
CA THR A 313 -14.84 8.73 -27.02
C THR A 313 -15.39 7.74 -26.00
N ALA A 314 -16.72 7.71 -25.86
CA ALA A 314 -17.47 6.63 -25.21
C ALA A 314 -16.98 5.23 -25.62
N ASP A 315 -16.64 5.07 -26.90
CA ASP A 315 -16.14 3.82 -27.49
C ASP A 315 -14.70 3.47 -27.09
N GLU A 316 -13.80 4.46 -26.98
CA GLU A 316 -12.47 4.24 -26.39
C GLU A 316 -12.57 3.84 -24.92
N VAL A 317 -13.42 4.51 -24.15
CA VAL A 317 -13.65 4.17 -22.73
C VAL A 317 -14.30 2.79 -22.60
N GLY A 318 -15.21 2.44 -23.50
CA GLY A 318 -15.81 1.11 -23.60
C GLY A 318 -14.78 0.02 -23.89
N ARG A 319 -13.87 0.22 -24.86
CA ARG A 319 -12.76 -0.71 -25.16
C ARG A 319 -11.78 -0.81 -23.99
N ALA A 320 -11.37 0.31 -23.40
CA ALA A 320 -10.44 0.35 -22.27
C ALA A 320 -11.00 -0.30 -20.99
N ARG A 321 -12.33 -0.36 -20.84
CA ARG A 321 -13.03 -1.08 -19.77
C ARG A 321 -13.44 -2.51 -20.16
N GLY A 322 -12.97 -3.03 -21.30
CA GLY A 322 -13.29 -4.38 -21.79
C GLY A 322 -14.73 -4.60 -22.27
N ARG A 323 -15.57 -3.55 -22.33
CA ARG A 323 -17.01 -3.64 -22.61
C ARG A 323 -17.39 -3.62 -24.10
N LYS A 324 -16.48 -3.22 -24.99
CA LYS A 324 -16.65 -3.32 -26.45
C LYS A 324 -15.50 -4.12 -27.07
N ALA A 325 -15.79 -5.36 -27.47
CA ALA A 325 -14.96 -6.10 -28.41
C ALA A 325 -15.04 -5.45 -29.82
N ILE A 326 -14.08 -5.78 -30.70
CA ILE A 326 -14.17 -5.42 -32.12
C ILE A 326 -15.33 -6.21 -32.74
N SER A 327 -16.25 -5.53 -33.41
CA SER A 327 -17.37 -6.21 -34.08
C SER A 327 -16.88 -7.05 -35.25
N ALA A 328 -17.25 -8.33 -35.27
CA ALA A 328 -16.83 -9.30 -36.29
C ALA A 328 -17.25 -8.92 -37.73
N ALA A 329 -18.18 -7.96 -37.88
CA ALA A 329 -18.62 -7.42 -39.17
C ALA A 329 -17.47 -6.91 -40.05
N ARG A 330 -16.41 -6.30 -39.49
CA ARG A 330 -15.21 -5.91 -40.26
C ARG A 330 -14.32 -7.09 -40.67
N GLY A 331 -14.49 -8.27 -40.06
CA GLY A 331 -13.93 -9.52 -40.57
C GLY A 331 -14.79 -10.13 -41.67
N ALA A 332 -16.12 -10.08 -41.54
CA ALA A 332 -17.07 -10.63 -42.51
C ALA A 332 -16.94 -10.01 -43.91
N GLN A 333 -16.74 -8.69 -44.02
CA GLN A 333 -16.52 -8.02 -45.32
C GLN A 333 -15.20 -8.38 -46.02
N LEU A 334 -14.27 -9.07 -45.35
CA LEU A 334 -13.04 -9.62 -45.95
C LEU A 334 -13.21 -11.09 -46.40
N ALA A 335 -14.32 -11.74 -46.07
CA ALA A 335 -14.59 -13.15 -46.42
C ALA A 335 -15.35 -13.32 -47.74
N SER A 336 -15.82 -12.24 -48.38
CA SER A 336 -16.64 -12.27 -49.60
C SER A 336 -15.84 -12.08 -50.90
N LEU A 337 -14.54 -12.42 -50.91
CA LEU A 337 -13.70 -12.41 -52.12
C LEU A 337 -13.45 -13.84 -52.60
N PRO A 338 -13.52 -14.11 -53.93
CA PRO A 338 -13.40 -15.46 -54.47
C PRO A 338 -12.00 -16.08 -54.25
N PRO A 339 -11.89 -17.43 -54.25
CA PRO A 339 -10.75 -18.15 -53.68
C PRO A 339 -9.45 -18.13 -54.51
N SER A 340 -9.34 -17.30 -55.55
CA SER A 340 -8.15 -17.21 -56.41
C SER A 340 -7.00 -16.36 -55.84
N CYS A 341 -7.22 -15.65 -54.73
CA CYS A 341 -6.25 -14.69 -54.16
C CYS A 341 -5.75 -15.03 -52.74
N GLN A 342 -5.82 -16.30 -52.33
CA GLN A 342 -5.30 -16.74 -51.02
C GLN A 342 -3.95 -17.45 -51.17
N SER A 343 -2.87 -16.79 -50.73
CA SER A 343 -1.59 -17.46 -50.47
C SER A 343 -1.65 -18.23 -49.14
N PRO A 344 -0.95 -19.38 -49.01
CA PRO A 344 -1.12 -20.27 -47.86
C PRO A 344 -0.60 -19.62 -46.58
N ARG A 345 -1.51 -19.32 -45.64
CA ARG A 345 -1.17 -18.90 -44.28
C ARG A 345 -1.17 -20.11 -43.35
N LEU A 346 -0.03 -20.35 -42.70
CA LEU A 346 0.12 -21.35 -41.65
C LEU A 346 -0.85 -21.09 -40.49
N PRO A 347 -1.34 -22.14 -39.80
CA PRO A 347 -2.30 -21.99 -38.71
C PRO A 347 -1.67 -21.23 -37.53
N LEU A 348 -2.38 -20.19 -37.08
CA LEU A 348 -2.01 -19.39 -35.91
C LEU A 348 -2.42 -20.13 -34.64
N ASN A 349 -1.53 -20.99 -34.12
CA ASN A 349 -1.65 -21.52 -32.77
C ASN A 349 -1.64 -20.34 -31.78
N THR A 350 -2.78 -20.10 -31.12
CA THR A 350 -2.88 -19.17 -29.99
C THR A 350 -2.17 -19.78 -28.78
N MET A 351 -0.85 -19.61 -28.70
CA MET A 351 -0.07 -20.10 -27.57
C MET A 351 -0.55 -19.45 -26.27
N SER A 352 -1.00 -20.27 -25.32
CA SER A 352 -1.28 -19.84 -23.95
C SER A 352 0.03 -19.37 -23.31
N ALA A 353 0.10 -18.10 -22.90
CA ALA A 353 1.30 -17.58 -22.24
C ALA A 353 1.50 -18.27 -20.88
N GLY A 354 2.70 -18.82 -20.68
CA GLY A 354 3.06 -19.47 -19.42
C GLY A 354 2.87 -18.52 -18.23
N THR A 355 2.28 -19.02 -17.15
CA THR A 355 1.79 -18.21 -16.03
C THR A 355 2.28 -18.81 -14.71
N LEU A 356 2.67 -17.95 -13.76
CA LEU A 356 3.13 -18.34 -12.44
C LEU A 356 2.30 -17.65 -11.37
N THR A 357 1.40 -18.40 -10.75
CA THR A 357 0.39 -17.89 -9.80
C THR A 357 0.70 -18.34 -8.37
N PRO A 358 0.84 -17.44 -7.38
CA PRO A 358 0.88 -17.84 -5.99
C PRO A 358 -0.46 -18.46 -5.60
N THR A 359 -0.42 -19.68 -5.03
CA THR A 359 -1.61 -20.45 -4.66
C THR A 359 -1.88 -20.44 -3.16
N SER A 360 -0.85 -20.52 -2.32
CA SER A 360 -0.98 -20.55 -0.87
C SER A 360 0.23 -19.97 -0.15
N ILE A 361 0.03 -19.55 1.10
CA ILE A 361 1.08 -19.20 2.05
C ILE A 361 1.21 -20.40 3.00
N LEU A 362 2.38 -21.04 3.05
CA LEU A 362 2.64 -22.20 3.89
C LEU A 362 3.08 -21.81 5.30
N SER A 363 3.97 -20.82 5.40
CA SER A 363 4.43 -20.24 6.66
C SER A 363 4.12 -18.76 6.66
N ILE A 364 3.40 -18.32 7.69
CA ILE A 364 3.02 -16.93 7.91
C ILE A 364 4.07 -16.29 8.83
N PRO A 365 4.65 -15.13 8.47
CA PRO A 365 5.66 -14.49 9.30
C PRO A 365 5.10 -14.07 10.66
N ALA A 366 5.93 -14.13 11.69
CA ALA A 366 5.62 -13.68 13.04
C ALA A 366 5.66 -12.14 13.15
N PRO A 367 4.98 -11.52 14.12
CA PRO A 367 5.04 -10.07 14.33
C PRO A 367 6.47 -9.59 14.60
N SER A 368 6.85 -8.45 14.05
CA SER A 368 8.15 -7.84 14.36
C SER A 368 8.08 -7.16 15.73
N THR A 369 8.77 -7.75 16.72
CA THR A 369 8.85 -7.22 18.08
C THR A 369 10.03 -6.25 18.24
N THR A 370 10.01 -5.43 19.29
CA THR A 370 11.15 -4.58 19.67
C THR A 370 11.24 -4.54 21.20
N ARG A 371 12.44 -4.77 21.75
CA ARG A 371 12.63 -4.88 23.20
C ARG A 371 12.24 -3.58 23.90
N GLY A 372 11.34 -3.66 24.89
CA GLY A 372 10.88 -2.49 25.64
C GLY A 372 9.75 -1.68 24.98
N VAL A 373 9.16 -2.17 23.88
CA VAL A 373 8.13 -1.44 23.11
C VAL A 373 6.88 -2.31 22.92
N SER A 374 5.71 -1.73 23.22
CA SER A 374 4.39 -2.32 22.92
C SER A 374 4.25 -2.67 21.44
N THR A 375 4.02 -3.95 21.13
CA THR A 375 3.79 -4.43 19.76
C THR A 375 2.29 -4.48 19.48
N LYS A 376 1.82 -3.68 18.52
CA LYS A 376 0.39 -3.40 18.30
C LYS A 376 -0.31 -4.49 17.49
N LEU A 377 -1.05 -5.36 18.18
CA LEU A 377 -2.01 -6.28 17.59
C LEU A 377 -3.35 -5.59 17.28
N GLY A 378 -4.10 -6.16 16.35
CA GLY A 378 -5.54 -5.96 16.17
C GLY A 378 -6.23 -7.31 16.01
N ALA A 379 -7.56 -7.33 16.18
CA ALA A 379 -8.42 -8.49 15.91
C ALA A 379 -9.50 -8.11 14.89
N SER A 380 -10.02 -9.11 14.17
CA SER A 380 -11.19 -8.93 13.31
C SER A 380 -12.47 -8.79 14.15
N PRO A 381 -13.52 -8.08 13.68
CA PRO A 381 -14.76 -7.90 14.43
C PRO A 381 -15.53 -9.20 14.76
N ASP A 382 -15.26 -10.27 14.02
CA ASP A 382 -15.79 -11.64 14.21
C ASP A 382 -14.93 -12.51 15.15
N GLY A 383 -13.71 -12.07 15.50
CA GLY A 383 -12.75 -12.84 16.30
C GLY A 383 -12.01 -13.97 15.57
N ALA A 384 -12.24 -14.19 14.28
CA ALA A 384 -11.63 -15.30 13.54
C ALA A 384 -10.16 -15.08 13.15
N SER A 385 -9.69 -13.82 13.16
CA SER A 385 -8.36 -13.41 12.69
C SER A 385 -7.75 -12.29 13.54
N ILE A 386 -6.43 -12.16 13.45
CA ILE A 386 -5.62 -11.09 14.05
C ILE A 386 -4.83 -10.35 12.97
N SER A 387 -4.46 -9.10 13.24
CA SER A 387 -3.66 -8.26 12.35
C SER A 387 -2.44 -7.67 13.05
N TYR A 388 -1.31 -7.63 12.35
CA TYR A 388 -0.04 -7.11 12.88
C TYR A 388 0.93 -6.69 11.77
N GLY A 389 2.01 -5.99 12.15
CA GLY A 389 3.14 -5.71 11.26
C GLY A 389 4.21 -6.79 11.31
N SER A 390 4.75 -7.18 10.17
CA SER A 390 5.96 -8.01 10.09
C SER A 390 6.86 -7.58 8.94
N GLY A 391 8.08 -7.16 9.27
CA GLY A 391 8.99 -6.52 8.32
C GLY A 391 8.30 -5.38 7.59
N ARG A 392 8.33 -5.41 6.25
CA ARG A 392 7.66 -4.43 5.37
C ARG A 392 6.25 -4.86 4.94
N THR A 393 5.65 -5.83 5.62
CA THR A 393 4.33 -6.39 5.31
C THR A 393 3.34 -6.13 6.45
N ALA A 394 2.09 -5.86 6.09
CA ALA A 394 0.98 -5.96 7.04
C ALA A 394 0.34 -7.34 6.89
N VAL A 395 0.16 -8.03 8.02
CA VAL A 395 -0.33 -9.42 8.08
C VAL A 395 -1.76 -9.42 8.61
N ILE A 396 -2.62 -10.22 7.99
CA ILE A 396 -3.86 -10.72 8.60
C ILE A 396 -3.72 -12.24 8.69
N ARG A 397 -3.80 -12.79 9.89
CA ARG A 397 -3.61 -14.22 10.18
C ARG A 397 -4.87 -14.77 10.83
N SER A 398 -5.43 -15.85 10.30
CA SER A 398 -6.49 -16.59 10.99
C SER A 398 -5.95 -17.27 12.24
N LEU A 399 -6.79 -17.38 13.28
CA LEU A 399 -6.45 -18.12 14.51
C LEU A 399 -6.62 -19.64 14.37
N GLN A 400 -7.29 -20.09 13.31
CA GLN A 400 -7.39 -21.50 12.97
C GLN A 400 -6.13 -21.95 12.22
N SER A 401 -5.58 -23.10 12.61
CA SER A 401 -4.45 -23.75 11.90
C SER A 401 -4.80 -23.97 10.42
N GLY A 402 -3.94 -23.52 9.50
CA GLY A 402 -4.20 -23.54 8.06
C GLY A 402 -5.27 -22.54 7.56
N GLY A 403 -5.82 -21.69 8.43
CA GLY A 403 -6.90 -20.76 8.10
C GLY A 403 -6.50 -19.61 7.15
N PRO A 404 -7.48 -19.01 6.43
CA PRO A 404 -7.24 -18.02 5.39
C PRO A 404 -6.49 -16.80 5.94
N SER A 405 -5.33 -16.50 5.36
CA SER A 405 -4.40 -15.49 5.85
C SER A 405 -3.82 -14.67 4.68
N GLN A 406 -3.52 -13.40 4.91
CA GLN A 406 -3.16 -12.43 3.87
C GLN A 406 -1.91 -11.63 4.25
N LEU A 407 -1.09 -11.34 3.24
CA LEU A 407 0.15 -10.56 3.36
C LEU A 407 0.09 -9.36 2.41
N PHE A 408 -0.01 -8.16 2.98
CA PHE A 408 -0.04 -6.90 2.23
C PHE A 408 1.37 -6.31 2.11
N GLY A 409 2.00 -6.50 0.95
CA GLY A 409 3.33 -5.99 0.62
C GLY A 409 3.34 -4.54 0.09
N GLY A 410 2.55 -3.64 0.66
CA GLY A 410 2.40 -2.27 0.14
C GLY A 410 3.38 -1.22 0.66
N HIS A 411 4.19 -1.53 1.68
CA HIS A 411 5.04 -0.57 2.39
C HIS A 411 6.53 -0.66 2.01
N ALA A 412 7.25 0.45 2.20
CA ALA A 412 8.68 0.55 1.90
C ALA A 412 9.54 0.51 3.19
N ALA A 413 9.03 1.05 4.30
CA ALA A 413 9.61 0.89 5.63
C ALA A 413 8.89 -0.22 6.41
N ASN A 414 9.36 -0.51 7.63
CA ASN A 414 8.78 -1.54 8.46
C ASN A 414 7.38 -1.14 8.96
N VAL A 415 6.41 -2.05 8.88
CA VAL A 415 5.05 -1.85 9.37
C VAL A 415 5.04 -1.95 10.89
N THR A 416 4.57 -0.91 11.57
CA THR A 416 4.54 -0.82 13.04
C THR A 416 3.20 -1.26 13.63
N VAL A 417 2.11 -1.07 12.88
CA VAL A 417 0.75 -1.41 13.30
C VAL A 417 -0.12 -1.76 12.09
N ALA A 418 -1.00 -2.75 12.28
CA ALA A 418 -2.09 -3.05 11.35
C ALA A 418 -3.38 -3.35 12.14
N LYS A 419 -4.51 -2.77 11.72
CA LYS A 419 -5.84 -3.01 12.28
C LYS A 419 -6.84 -3.26 11.15
N ILE A 420 -7.76 -4.20 11.37
CA ILE A 420 -8.88 -4.46 10.47
C ILE A 420 -9.97 -3.41 10.73
N ILE A 421 -10.42 -2.70 9.68
CA ILE A 421 -11.52 -1.71 9.77
C ILE A 421 -12.86 -2.42 9.62
N SER A 422 -12.94 -3.33 8.64
CA SER A 422 -14.14 -4.07 8.26
C SER A 422 -13.75 -5.33 7.48
N PRO A 423 -14.68 -6.24 7.13
CA PRO A 423 -14.39 -7.40 6.29
C PRO A 423 -13.81 -7.07 4.91
N TYR A 424 -13.87 -5.80 4.48
CA TYR A 424 -13.42 -5.31 3.18
C TYR A 424 -12.15 -4.44 3.23
N TYR A 425 -11.76 -3.91 4.39
CA TYR A 425 -10.65 -2.97 4.51
C TYR A 425 -9.83 -3.15 5.79
N ALA A 426 -8.51 -2.99 5.66
CA ALA A 426 -7.58 -2.85 6.77
C ALA A 426 -6.75 -1.56 6.64
N ALA A 427 -6.32 -1.02 7.78
CA ALA A 427 -5.38 0.09 7.87
C ALA A 427 -4.03 -0.42 8.38
N SER A 428 -2.94 0.09 7.81
CA SER A 428 -1.58 -0.20 8.26
C SER A 428 -0.68 1.02 8.19
N GLY A 429 0.14 1.20 9.23
CA GLY A 429 1.09 2.31 9.36
C GLY A 429 2.53 1.82 9.37
N ASP A 430 3.44 2.59 8.77
CA ASP A 430 4.87 2.27 8.74
C ASP A 430 5.75 3.22 9.59
N ALA A 431 6.97 2.75 9.85
CA ALA A 431 7.99 3.45 10.61
C ALA A 431 8.54 4.72 9.91
N ALA A 432 8.19 4.94 8.64
CA ALA A 432 8.49 6.17 7.91
C ALA A 432 7.30 7.13 7.87
N GLY A 433 6.20 6.83 8.57
CA GLY A 433 5.04 7.71 8.68
C GLY A 433 3.97 7.53 7.60
N HIS A 434 4.10 6.54 6.72
CA HIS A 434 3.08 6.25 5.70
C HIS A 434 1.94 5.42 6.29
N LEU A 435 0.71 5.86 6.04
CA LEU A 435 -0.50 5.10 6.25
C LEU A 435 -1.03 4.59 4.91
N LYS A 436 -1.42 3.31 4.86
CA LYS A 436 -2.15 2.71 3.75
C LYS A 436 -3.42 2.05 4.27
N VAL A 437 -4.56 2.43 3.69
CA VAL A 437 -5.83 1.72 3.82
C VAL A 437 -6.03 0.90 2.56
N TRP A 438 -6.15 -0.42 2.72
CA TRP A 438 -6.11 -1.40 1.64
C TRP A 438 -7.23 -2.43 1.74
N ASP A 439 -7.60 -2.96 0.58
CA ASP A 439 -8.70 -3.89 0.36
C ASP A 439 -8.34 -5.36 0.69
N THR A 440 -9.13 -5.98 1.56
CA THR A 440 -8.93 -7.35 2.07
C THR A 440 -9.67 -8.44 1.25
N THR A 441 -10.37 -8.09 0.17
CA THR A 441 -11.09 -9.06 -0.67
C THR A 441 -10.21 -9.81 -1.68
N GLY A 442 -8.93 -9.42 -1.80
CA GLY A 442 -7.91 -10.14 -2.56
C GLY A 442 -7.13 -9.26 -3.55
N ASN A 443 -7.71 -8.16 -4.05
CA ASN A 443 -7.02 -7.27 -4.99
C ASN A 443 -5.95 -6.38 -4.31
N GLN A 444 -5.95 -6.28 -2.98
CA GLN A 444 -5.02 -5.45 -2.20
C GLN A 444 -4.98 -3.97 -2.65
N SER A 445 -6.09 -3.49 -3.22
CA SER A 445 -6.19 -2.15 -3.79
C SER A 445 -6.15 -1.06 -2.70
N LEU A 446 -5.47 0.06 -2.97
CA LEU A 446 -5.36 1.18 -2.04
C LEU A 446 -6.62 2.06 -2.11
N LYS A 447 -7.33 2.18 -0.98
CA LYS A 447 -8.42 3.15 -0.79
C LYS A 447 -7.88 4.53 -0.40
N LEU A 448 -6.87 4.58 0.46
CA LEU A 448 -6.22 5.80 0.93
C LEU A 448 -4.72 5.56 1.15
N GLU A 449 -3.89 6.48 0.68
CA GLU A 449 -2.49 6.59 1.06
C GLU A 449 -2.21 8.00 1.57
N ALA A 450 -1.60 8.11 2.74
CA ALA A 450 -1.30 9.37 3.41
C ALA A 450 0.03 9.29 4.18
N LYS A 451 0.62 10.45 4.50
CA LYS A 451 1.83 10.54 5.33
C LYS A 451 1.63 11.60 6.44
N PRO A 452 0.82 11.33 7.48
CA PRO A 452 0.42 12.34 8.47
C PRO A 452 1.53 12.81 9.41
N ILE A 453 2.45 11.92 9.80
CA ILE A 453 3.53 12.16 10.78
C ILE A 453 4.85 11.52 10.28
N THR A 454 5.92 11.50 11.09
CA THR A 454 7.24 10.96 10.66
C THR A 454 7.44 9.48 11.00
N ARG A 455 6.84 8.97 12.08
CA ARG A 455 6.77 7.54 12.43
C ARG A 455 5.40 7.24 13.01
N ILE A 456 4.71 6.20 12.54
CA ILE A 456 3.48 5.73 13.18
C ILE A 456 3.86 4.71 14.27
N ASN A 457 3.29 4.87 15.46
CA ASN A 457 3.41 3.91 16.57
C ASN A 457 2.13 3.07 16.71
N ASP A 458 0.96 3.70 16.60
CA ASP A 458 -0.34 3.04 16.74
C ASP A 458 -1.40 3.76 15.89
N LEU A 459 -2.51 3.06 15.62
CA LEU A 459 -3.68 3.63 14.97
C LEU A 459 -4.98 3.02 15.52
N ALA A 460 -6.01 3.84 15.62
CA ALA A 460 -7.35 3.43 16.04
C ALA A 460 -8.40 3.97 15.06
N VAL A 461 -9.51 3.24 14.98
CA VAL A 461 -10.61 3.48 14.03
C VAL A 461 -11.91 3.52 14.83
N ASP A 462 -12.87 4.32 14.39
CA ASP A 462 -14.17 4.40 15.04
C ASP A 462 -15.09 3.21 14.72
N GLY A 463 -16.09 2.97 15.57
CA GLY A 463 -17.10 1.93 15.35
C GLY A 463 -17.99 2.15 14.11
N GLU A 464 -17.90 3.31 13.45
CA GLU A 464 -18.56 3.58 12.17
C GLU A 464 -17.68 3.23 10.94
N GLY A 465 -16.40 2.88 11.13
CA GLY A 465 -15.46 2.52 10.05
C GLY A 465 -15.10 3.67 9.10
N LYS A 466 -15.20 4.92 9.57
CA LYS A 466 -15.13 6.15 8.76
C LYS A 466 -14.05 7.14 9.21
N ARG A 467 -13.70 7.12 10.50
CA ARG A 467 -12.73 8.03 11.13
C ARG A 467 -11.58 7.21 11.69
N ILE A 468 -10.38 7.74 11.55
CA ILE A 468 -9.15 7.09 11.99
C ILE A 468 -8.25 8.14 12.64
N ILE A 469 -7.61 7.73 13.74
CA ILE A 469 -6.60 8.50 14.45
C ILE A 469 -5.29 7.71 14.36
N VAL A 470 -4.22 8.41 13.99
CA VAL A 470 -2.87 7.88 13.86
C VAL A 470 -1.98 8.65 14.83
N VAL A 471 -1.16 7.94 15.60
CA VAL A 471 -0.26 8.53 16.60
C VAL A 471 1.15 7.98 16.48
N GLY A 472 2.13 8.73 16.97
CA GLY A 472 3.53 8.34 16.97
C GLY A 472 4.48 9.51 17.20
N GLU A 473 5.51 9.58 16.36
CA GLU A 473 6.50 10.64 16.37
C GLU A 473 6.28 11.58 15.17
N GLY A 474 6.30 12.89 15.43
CA GLY A 474 6.12 13.92 14.42
C GLY A 474 6.76 15.24 14.84
N LYS A 475 7.32 15.98 13.86
CA LYS A 475 8.06 17.23 14.11
C LYS A 475 7.19 18.41 14.55
N SER A 476 5.89 18.36 14.29
CA SER A 476 4.94 19.45 14.55
C SER A 476 3.65 19.00 15.25
N ALA A 477 3.37 17.69 15.30
CA ALA A 477 2.23 17.09 15.97
C ALA A 477 2.53 15.60 16.21
N TRP A 478 2.12 15.07 17.36
CA TRP A 478 2.33 13.67 17.75
C TRP A 478 1.27 12.70 17.18
N GLY A 479 0.27 13.23 16.48
CA GLY A 479 -0.75 12.44 15.81
C GLY A 479 -1.65 13.28 14.92
N ALA A 480 -2.48 12.62 14.11
CA ALA A 480 -3.43 13.24 13.20
C ALA A 480 -4.74 12.45 13.16
N THR A 481 -5.86 13.16 12.99
CA THR A 481 -7.19 12.56 12.84
C THR A 481 -7.74 12.90 11.46
N PHE A 482 -8.35 11.92 10.77
CA PHE A 482 -8.84 12.11 9.39
C PHE A 482 -9.92 11.11 8.98
N SER A 483 -10.61 11.44 7.89
CA SER A 483 -11.63 10.59 7.24
C SER A 483 -10.98 9.53 6.35
N ILE A 484 -11.42 8.28 6.48
CA ILE A 484 -10.99 7.15 5.64
C ILE A 484 -11.43 7.32 4.18
N ASP A 485 -12.59 7.95 3.94
CA ASP A 485 -13.17 8.11 2.59
C ASP A 485 -12.62 9.32 1.82
N THR A 486 -12.15 10.35 2.52
CA THR A 486 -11.79 11.64 1.89
C THR A 486 -10.39 12.16 2.22
N GLY A 487 -9.67 11.53 3.15
CA GLY A 487 -8.38 12.03 3.66
C GLY A 487 -8.45 13.39 4.37
N SER A 488 -9.66 13.95 4.59
CA SER A 488 -9.84 15.25 5.23
C SER A 488 -9.62 15.16 6.73
N SER A 489 -8.94 16.13 7.33
CA SER A 489 -8.71 16.17 8.78
C SER A 489 -10.02 16.27 9.57
N ILE A 490 -10.07 15.61 10.73
CA ILE A 490 -11.19 15.62 11.68
C ILE A 490 -10.75 16.27 13.01
N GLY A 491 -9.79 17.19 12.97
CA GLY A 491 -9.20 17.80 14.18
C GLY A 491 -7.84 17.18 14.55
N GLU A 492 -7.41 17.41 15.79
CA GLU A 492 -6.00 17.33 16.20
C GLU A 492 -5.76 16.45 17.43
N VAL A 493 -4.54 15.91 17.52
CA VAL A 493 -4.04 15.19 18.71
C VAL A 493 -3.13 16.14 19.48
N ALA A 494 -3.73 16.90 20.40
CA ALA A 494 -3.07 17.92 21.21
C ALA A 494 -3.07 17.53 22.71
N GLY A 495 -2.11 18.08 23.48
CA GLY A 495 -1.99 17.89 24.93
C GLY A 495 -0.70 17.18 25.37
N HIS A 496 -0.10 16.36 24.50
CA HIS A 496 1.16 15.66 24.77
C HIS A 496 2.42 16.50 24.46
N SER A 497 3.45 16.28 25.27
CA SER A 497 4.77 16.93 25.22
C SER A 497 5.87 16.05 24.61
N LYS A 498 5.60 14.76 24.40
CA LYS A 498 6.49 13.78 23.76
C LYS A 498 5.71 12.86 22.81
N VAL A 499 6.45 11.93 22.19
CA VAL A 499 5.96 10.82 21.37
C VAL A 499 4.76 10.12 22.00
N VAL A 500 3.77 9.77 21.19
CA VAL A 500 2.56 9.05 21.62
C VAL A 500 2.66 7.60 21.16
N ASN A 501 2.45 6.65 22.08
CA ASN A 501 2.72 5.22 21.89
C ASN A 501 1.48 4.39 21.60
N ALA A 502 0.32 4.86 22.06
CA ALA A 502 -0.94 4.14 21.98
C ALA A 502 -2.10 5.09 21.69
N VAL A 503 -3.10 4.60 20.97
CA VAL A 503 -4.39 5.28 20.81
C VAL A 503 -5.53 4.28 20.78
N ALA A 504 -6.63 4.61 21.45
CA ALA A 504 -7.89 3.90 21.36
C ALA A 504 -9.04 4.88 21.08
N MET A 505 -10.07 4.42 20.37
CA MET A 505 -11.28 5.20 20.07
C MET A 505 -12.49 4.55 20.74
N ARG A 506 -13.37 5.37 21.29
CA ARG A 506 -14.63 4.90 21.88
C ARG A 506 -15.55 4.37 20.76
N PRO A 507 -16.02 3.11 20.81
CA PRO A 507 -16.80 2.54 19.71
C PRO A 507 -18.13 3.26 19.46
N GLY A 508 -18.82 3.65 20.54
CA GLY A 508 -20.13 4.32 20.50
C GLY A 508 -20.09 5.84 20.71
N ARG A 509 -21.23 6.49 20.46
CA ARG A 509 -21.44 7.93 20.69
C ARG A 509 -21.67 8.23 22.19
N PRO A 510 -21.26 9.40 22.72
CA PRO A 510 -20.46 10.44 22.07
C PRO A 510 -19.06 9.93 21.72
N PHE A 511 -18.52 10.38 20.58
CA PHE A 511 -17.18 9.98 20.16
C PHE A 511 -16.12 10.62 21.03
N LYS A 512 -15.18 9.78 21.47
CA LYS A 512 -14.02 10.08 22.30
C LYS A 512 -12.85 9.27 21.78
N ALA A 513 -11.63 9.70 22.08
CA ALA A 513 -10.43 8.91 21.89
C ALA A 513 -9.48 9.14 23.06
N VAL A 514 -8.62 8.17 23.38
CA VAL A 514 -7.59 8.35 24.42
C VAL A 514 -6.23 8.02 23.83
N THR A 515 -5.24 8.86 24.14
CA THR A 515 -3.84 8.68 23.76
C THR A 515 -2.95 8.53 24.98
N GLY A 516 -1.88 7.73 24.87
CA GLY A 516 -0.86 7.52 25.91
C GLY A 516 0.55 7.76 25.41
N SER A 517 1.42 8.39 26.22
CA SER A 517 2.70 8.97 25.78
C SER A 517 3.90 8.65 26.69
N ASP A 518 5.09 8.86 26.15
CA ASP A 518 6.37 8.91 26.87
C ASP A 518 6.46 10.06 27.90
N ASP A 519 5.51 10.99 27.90
CA ASP A 519 5.39 12.03 28.95
C ASP A 519 4.62 11.57 30.20
N PHE A 520 4.38 10.25 30.31
CA PHE A 520 3.71 9.56 31.41
C PHE A 520 2.24 9.96 31.59
N SER A 521 1.67 10.72 30.65
CA SER A 521 0.27 11.12 30.68
C SER A 521 -0.60 10.30 29.73
N THR A 522 -1.89 10.26 30.06
CA THR A 522 -2.96 9.95 29.11
C THR A 522 -3.79 11.20 28.84
N VAL A 523 -4.27 11.35 27.61
CA VAL A 523 -5.13 12.48 27.20
C VAL A 523 -6.41 11.94 26.57
N LEU A 524 -7.56 12.37 27.11
CA LEU A 524 -8.88 12.15 26.55
C LEU A 524 -9.21 13.26 25.55
N LEU A 525 -9.44 12.88 24.29
CA LEU A 525 -9.87 13.74 23.20
C LEU A 525 -11.40 13.71 23.04
N ASN A 526 -11.97 14.88 22.81
CA ASN A 526 -13.41 15.13 22.78
C ASN A 526 -13.94 15.38 21.38
N GLY A 527 -14.97 14.64 20.98
CA GLY A 527 -15.90 15.02 19.90
C GLY A 527 -15.39 14.78 18.47
N VAL A 528 -16.15 15.31 17.52
CA VAL A 528 -15.86 15.30 16.07
C VAL A 528 -16.20 16.71 15.56
N PRO A 529 -15.22 17.56 15.21
CA PRO A 529 -13.78 17.30 15.21
C PRO A 529 -13.20 17.05 16.60
N PHE A 530 -12.19 16.18 16.67
CA PHE A 530 -11.44 15.87 17.89
C PHE A 530 -10.64 17.07 18.37
N LYS A 531 -10.73 17.33 19.68
CA LYS A 531 -9.99 18.37 20.39
C LYS A 531 -9.49 17.83 21.73
N TYR A 532 -8.52 18.51 22.33
CA TYR A 532 -8.11 18.26 23.72
C TYR A 532 -9.30 18.30 24.69
N GLY A 533 -9.26 17.44 25.72
CA GLY A 533 -10.26 17.34 26.77
C GLY A 533 -9.65 17.31 28.16
N THR A 534 -9.34 16.11 28.65
CA THR A 534 -8.83 15.87 30.01
C THR A 534 -7.45 15.22 29.93
N THR A 535 -6.55 15.49 30.88
CA THR A 535 -5.28 14.76 31.02
C THR A 535 -5.19 14.10 32.40
N SER A 536 -4.68 12.87 32.44
CA SER A 536 -4.29 12.17 33.67
C SER A 536 -2.78 11.93 33.66
N ARG A 537 -2.14 12.05 34.82
CA ARG A 537 -0.69 11.87 35.03
C ARG A 537 -0.42 10.88 36.18
N ARG A 538 -1.16 9.78 36.18
CA ARG A 538 -1.10 8.74 37.23
C ARG A 538 0.04 7.74 37.05
N HIS A 539 0.51 7.53 35.83
CA HIS A 539 1.70 6.74 35.55
C HIS A 539 2.99 7.50 35.91
N THR A 540 4.02 6.75 36.26
CA THR A 540 5.37 7.25 36.61
C THR A 540 6.41 6.92 35.56
N ARG A 541 6.05 6.13 34.54
CA ARG A 541 6.88 5.77 33.37
C ARG A 541 6.04 5.81 32.09
N PHE A 542 6.64 5.47 30.95
CA PHE A 542 5.99 5.53 29.64
C PHE A 542 4.66 4.76 29.62
N VAL A 543 3.60 5.39 29.11
CA VAL A 543 2.34 4.69 28.84
C VAL A 543 2.53 3.91 27.54
N GLN A 544 2.40 2.59 27.63
CA GLN A 544 2.69 1.66 26.53
C GLN A 544 1.42 1.27 25.76
N SER A 545 0.30 1.10 26.47
CA SER A 545 -0.98 0.74 25.88
C SER A 545 -2.16 1.48 26.50
N VAL A 546 -3.19 1.65 25.71
CA VAL A 546 -4.51 2.21 26.04
C VAL A 546 -5.52 1.41 25.23
N ASP A 547 -6.60 0.93 25.85
CA ASP A 547 -7.70 0.27 25.15
C ASP A 547 -9.06 0.73 25.69
N TYR A 548 -10.09 0.70 24.84
CA TYR A 548 -11.46 1.04 25.21
C TYR A 548 -12.27 -0.24 25.41
N ALA A 549 -13.08 -0.28 26.46
CA ALA A 549 -14.08 -1.33 26.60
C ALA A 549 -15.02 -1.32 25.37
N PRO A 550 -15.40 -2.47 24.79
CA PRO A 550 -16.34 -2.53 23.66
C PRO A 550 -17.70 -1.86 23.91
N SER A 551 -18.13 -1.79 25.18
CA SER A 551 -19.29 -1.01 25.65
C SER A 551 -19.11 0.52 25.58
N GLY A 552 -17.86 0.99 25.54
CA GLY A 552 -17.49 2.40 25.67
C GLY A 552 -17.72 2.98 27.08
N ALA A 553 -17.99 2.15 28.10
CA ALA A 553 -18.22 2.60 29.47
C ALA A 553 -16.90 2.92 30.22
N LEU A 554 -15.80 2.28 29.82
CA LEU A 554 -14.48 2.37 30.46
C LEU A 554 -13.36 2.44 29.41
N TYR A 555 -12.19 2.93 29.82
CA TYR A 555 -10.92 2.66 29.14
C TYR A 555 -9.83 2.28 30.16
N THR A 556 -8.80 1.59 29.69
CA THR A 556 -7.58 1.25 30.45
C THR A 556 -6.40 2.09 30.00
N SER A 557 -5.42 2.29 30.89
CA SER A 557 -4.06 2.63 30.51
C SER A 557 -3.05 1.73 31.22
N ALA A 558 -2.01 1.30 30.50
CA ALA A 558 -0.99 0.39 31.00
C ALA A 558 0.42 0.96 30.74
N GLY A 559 1.27 0.91 31.77
CA GLY A 559 2.56 1.59 31.78
C GLY A 559 3.77 0.68 32.04
N SER A 560 4.94 1.17 31.63
CA SER A 560 6.24 0.56 31.96
C SER A 560 6.61 0.65 33.46
N ASP A 561 5.73 1.22 34.29
CA ASP A 561 5.78 1.22 35.76
C ASP A 561 5.16 -0.04 36.38
N GLY A 562 4.51 -0.90 35.58
CA GLY A 562 3.85 -2.12 36.07
C GLY A 562 2.41 -1.90 36.53
N GLN A 563 1.90 -0.67 36.43
CA GLN A 563 0.55 -0.30 36.86
C GLN A 563 -0.42 -0.30 35.67
N VAL A 564 -1.70 -0.58 35.97
CA VAL A 564 -2.80 -0.49 35.01
C VAL A 564 -3.99 0.20 35.67
N PHE A 565 -4.47 1.28 35.07
CA PHE A 565 -5.54 2.12 35.60
C PHE A 565 -6.84 1.99 34.79
N LEU A 566 -7.97 2.11 35.46
CA LEU A 566 -9.33 2.11 34.90
C LEU A 566 -9.96 3.50 35.02
N TYR A 567 -10.52 3.99 33.92
CA TYR A 567 -11.14 5.32 33.83
C TYR A 567 -12.54 5.25 33.22
N ASP A 568 -13.36 6.26 33.48
CA ASP A 568 -14.63 6.44 32.80
C ASP A 568 -14.44 6.72 31.29
N GLY A 569 -15.16 5.98 30.45
CA GLY A 569 -15.09 6.10 29.00
C GLY A 569 -15.56 7.45 28.43
N THR A 570 -16.25 8.27 29.23
CA THR A 570 -16.86 9.54 28.84
C THR A 570 -16.30 10.77 29.56
N THR A 571 -16.00 10.72 30.86
CA THR A 571 -15.43 11.86 31.60
C THR A 571 -13.91 11.85 31.65
N GLY A 572 -13.28 10.67 31.65
CA GLY A 572 -11.85 10.49 31.88
C GLY A 572 -11.44 10.51 33.36
N GLU A 573 -12.41 10.43 34.28
CA GLU A 573 -12.17 10.31 35.71
C GLU A 573 -11.69 8.90 36.07
N GLU A 574 -10.78 8.80 37.03
CA GLU A 574 -10.23 7.52 37.52
C GLU A 574 -11.27 6.78 38.36
N LYS A 575 -11.49 5.50 38.07
CA LYS A 575 -12.37 4.60 38.84
C LYS A 575 -11.59 3.60 39.70
N GLY A 576 -10.33 3.34 39.37
CA GLY A 576 -9.45 2.49 40.17
C GLY A 576 -8.20 2.03 39.43
N ALA A 577 -7.47 1.11 40.05
CA ALA A 577 -6.31 0.43 39.48
C ALA A 577 -6.49 -1.09 39.58
N LEU A 578 -5.94 -1.83 38.63
CA LEU A 578 -5.79 -3.27 38.72
C LEU A 578 -4.51 -3.56 39.53
N VAL A 579 -4.64 -4.29 40.64
CA VAL A 579 -3.58 -4.50 41.63
C VAL A 579 -3.54 -5.96 42.05
N ASP A 580 -2.37 -6.58 41.98
CA ASP A 580 -2.13 -7.91 42.50
C ASP A 580 -1.36 -7.81 43.84
N PRO A 581 -1.87 -8.38 44.95
CA PRO A 581 -1.14 -8.47 46.22
C PRO A 581 0.27 -9.07 46.09
N SER A 582 0.52 -9.95 45.11
CA SER A 582 1.83 -10.56 44.84
C SER A 582 2.84 -9.60 44.19
N ALA A 583 2.39 -8.42 43.74
CA ALA A 583 3.17 -7.45 42.96
C ALA A 583 3.28 -6.06 43.63
N GLU A 584 3.33 -6.02 44.97
CA GLU A 584 3.72 -4.83 45.76
C GLU A 584 2.85 -3.57 45.49
N GLY A 585 1.58 -3.77 45.15
CA GLY A 585 0.64 -2.67 44.85
C GLY A 585 0.58 -2.27 43.36
N ALA A 586 1.25 -3.01 42.48
CA ALA A 586 1.14 -2.87 41.02
C ALA A 586 0.31 -4.02 40.40
N ALA A 587 0.07 -3.96 39.08
CA ALA A 587 -0.56 -5.06 38.35
C ALA A 587 0.44 -6.19 38.06
N HIS A 588 1.69 -5.82 37.77
CA HIS A 588 2.80 -6.69 37.40
C HIS A 588 4.10 -6.23 38.06
N LYS A 589 5.07 -7.15 38.22
CA LYS A 589 6.38 -6.82 38.83
C LYS A 589 7.31 -6.07 37.89
N ALA A 590 7.01 -6.09 36.60
CA ALA A 590 7.72 -5.36 35.56
C ALA A 590 6.72 -4.63 34.64
N GLY A 591 7.25 -3.83 33.70
CA GLY A 591 6.44 -2.97 32.85
C GLY A 591 5.43 -3.73 31.98
N VAL A 592 4.18 -3.27 31.99
CA VAL A 592 3.10 -3.81 31.16
C VAL A 592 3.21 -3.19 29.76
N PHE A 593 3.25 -4.03 28.73
CA PHE A 593 3.36 -3.58 27.34
C PHE A 593 2.01 -3.53 26.62
N ALA A 594 1.05 -4.35 27.03
CA ALA A 594 -0.28 -4.36 26.45
C ALA A 594 -1.36 -4.64 27.50
N ALA A 595 -2.50 -4.01 27.29
CA ALA A 595 -3.75 -4.30 27.99
C ALA A 595 -4.87 -4.25 26.94
N SER A 596 -5.83 -5.18 27.01
CA SER A 596 -6.99 -5.22 26.13
C SER A 596 -8.24 -5.73 26.84
N PHE A 597 -9.42 -5.22 26.47
CA PHE A 597 -10.71 -5.63 27.03
C PHE A 597 -11.31 -6.86 26.34
N SER A 598 -11.99 -7.71 27.12
CA SER A 598 -12.83 -8.78 26.60
C SER A 598 -14.03 -8.24 25.80
N ARG A 599 -14.59 -9.06 24.91
CA ARG A 599 -15.62 -8.62 23.94
C ARG A 599 -16.92 -8.12 24.59
N ASP A 600 -17.21 -8.61 25.80
CA ASP A 600 -18.33 -8.27 26.68
C ASP A 600 -18.02 -7.13 27.68
N SER A 601 -16.78 -6.64 27.71
CA SER A 601 -16.28 -5.63 28.68
C SER A 601 -16.16 -6.07 30.14
N SER A 602 -16.36 -7.35 30.48
CA SER A 602 -16.29 -7.83 31.87
C SER A 602 -14.85 -8.02 32.38
N GLN A 603 -13.90 -8.26 31.46
CA GLN A 603 -12.53 -8.63 31.79
C GLN A 603 -11.51 -7.76 31.03
N VAL A 604 -10.30 -7.68 31.59
CA VAL A 604 -9.11 -7.11 30.95
C VAL A 604 -8.00 -8.15 30.97
N ALA A 605 -7.25 -8.27 29.89
CA ALA A 605 -6.02 -9.06 29.85
C ALA A 605 -4.80 -8.13 29.78
N THR A 606 -3.76 -8.41 30.56
CA THR A 606 -2.51 -7.64 30.60
C THR A 606 -1.30 -8.51 30.29
N SER A 607 -0.36 -8.00 29.49
CA SER A 607 0.86 -8.70 29.07
C SER A 607 2.11 -7.86 29.41
N SER A 608 3.10 -8.49 30.01
CA SER A 608 4.20 -7.80 30.72
C SER A 608 5.60 -8.37 30.45
N ALA A 609 6.60 -7.55 30.76
CA ALA A 609 8.01 -7.91 30.83
C ALA A 609 8.35 -8.98 31.91
N ASP A 610 7.44 -9.27 32.84
CA ASP A 610 7.63 -10.31 33.88
C ASP A 610 7.29 -11.74 33.40
N GLN A 611 7.18 -11.95 32.08
CA GLN A 611 6.86 -13.23 31.43
C GLN A 611 5.46 -13.78 31.78
N LYS A 612 4.59 -12.97 32.39
CA LYS A 612 3.22 -13.38 32.74
C LYS A 612 2.18 -12.63 31.92
N VAL A 613 1.07 -13.32 31.69
CA VAL A 613 -0.21 -12.72 31.25
C VAL A 613 -1.20 -12.88 32.39
N LYS A 614 -1.93 -11.82 32.72
CA LYS A 614 -2.97 -11.85 33.74
C LYS A 614 -4.32 -11.50 33.14
N LEU A 615 -5.34 -12.25 33.53
CA LEU A 615 -6.74 -11.94 33.28
C LEU A 615 -7.32 -11.32 34.55
N TRP A 616 -8.05 -10.23 34.40
CA TRP A 616 -8.62 -9.45 35.50
C TRP A 616 -10.13 -9.33 35.33
N ASP A 617 -10.87 -9.44 36.41
CA ASP A 617 -12.27 -9.03 36.46
C ASP A 617 -12.36 -7.51 36.68
N VAL A 618 -13.10 -6.82 35.82
CA VAL A 618 -13.27 -5.36 35.88
C VAL A 618 -14.20 -4.94 37.02
N ALA A 619 -15.09 -5.81 37.50
CA ALA A 619 -16.03 -5.50 38.58
C ALA A 619 -15.38 -5.52 39.97
N THR A 620 -14.51 -6.50 40.25
CA THR A 620 -13.81 -6.62 41.53
C THR A 620 -12.36 -6.14 41.52
N GLY A 621 -11.76 -5.95 40.34
CA GLY A 621 -10.34 -5.58 40.18
C GLY A 621 -9.34 -6.70 40.43
N ASN A 622 -9.81 -7.93 40.71
CA ASN A 622 -8.98 -9.09 41.05
C ASN A 622 -8.48 -9.85 39.83
N VAL A 623 -7.38 -10.59 40.01
CA VAL A 623 -6.87 -11.56 39.03
C VAL A 623 -7.77 -12.79 38.99
N VAL A 624 -8.27 -13.14 37.81
CA VAL A 624 -9.07 -14.34 37.51
C VAL A 624 -8.18 -15.52 37.10
N GLN A 625 -7.13 -15.25 36.31
CA GLN A 625 -6.19 -16.27 35.82
C GLN A 625 -4.80 -15.64 35.60
N THR A 626 -3.74 -16.43 35.80
CA THR A 626 -2.36 -16.05 35.44
C THR A 626 -1.72 -17.16 34.61
N TRP A 627 -1.22 -16.80 33.43
CA TRP A 627 -0.36 -17.67 32.62
C TRP A 627 1.10 -17.24 32.78
N GLU A 628 2.00 -18.21 32.89
CA GLU A 628 3.43 -17.99 33.13
C GLU A 628 4.26 -18.75 32.09
N PHE A 629 5.03 -18.01 31.31
CA PHE A 629 5.82 -18.57 30.20
C PHE A 629 7.22 -18.96 30.70
N ALA A 630 7.37 -20.23 31.07
CA ALA A 630 8.57 -20.74 31.73
C ALA A 630 9.86 -20.59 30.89
N GLY A 631 10.93 -20.17 31.57
CA GLY A 631 12.29 -20.11 31.05
C GLY A 631 12.91 -18.71 31.19
N ASP A 632 14.04 -18.60 31.90
CA ASP A 632 14.75 -17.33 32.16
C ASP A 632 15.45 -16.81 30.89
N SER A 633 14.63 -16.29 29.98
CA SER A 633 15.02 -15.84 28.65
C SER A 633 14.18 -14.64 28.23
N LEU A 634 14.82 -13.65 27.62
CA LEU A 634 14.16 -12.41 27.18
C LEU A 634 13.06 -12.68 26.14
N GLN A 635 13.17 -13.79 25.42
CA GLN A 635 12.26 -14.30 24.41
C GLN A 635 10.83 -14.54 24.93
N GLN A 636 10.66 -14.88 26.22
CA GLN A 636 9.34 -15.15 26.82
C GLN A 636 8.62 -13.89 27.37
N GLN A 637 9.24 -12.70 27.31
CA GLN A 637 8.56 -11.45 27.71
C GLN A 637 7.35 -11.19 26.82
N GLN A 638 6.20 -10.81 27.40
CA GLN A 638 4.94 -10.69 26.67
C GLN A 638 4.70 -9.24 26.24
N VAL A 639 4.89 -8.95 24.96
CA VAL A 639 5.02 -7.57 24.41
C VAL A 639 3.76 -7.04 23.70
N GLY A 640 2.72 -7.87 23.56
CA GLY A 640 1.45 -7.50 22.93
C GLY A 640 0.33 -8.45 23.36
N ASN A 641 -0.92 -7.99 23.34
CA ASN A 641 -2.11 -8.84 23.44
C ASN A 641 -3.31 -8.24 22.70
N VAL A 642 -4.32 -9.07 22.45
CA VAL A 642 -5.65 -8.66 21.95
C VAL A 642 -6.68 -9.77 22.23
N PHE A 643 -7.93 -9.41 22.51
CA PHE A 643 -9.05 -10.36 22.46
C PHE A 643 -9.59 -10.48 21.03
N ALA A 644 -9.64 -11.71 20.53
CA ALA A 644 -10.22 -12.08 19.25
C ALA A 644 -11.48 -12.92 19.50
N GLY A 645 -12.64 -12.24 19.56
CA GLY A 645 -13.90 -12.86 19.93
C GLY A 645 -13.87 -13.36 21.38
N THR A 646 -13.87 -14.67 21.57
CA THR A 646 -13.73 -15.34 22.88
C THR A 646 -12.29 -15.71 23.24
N SER A 647 -11.37 -15.73 22.27
CA SER A 647 -9.99 -16.18 22.46
C SER A 647 -9.08 -15.01 22.81
N LEU A 648 -8.29 -15.15 23.88
CA LEU A 648 -7.22 -14.20 24.19
C LEU A 648 -5.95 -14.61 23.42
N VAL A 649 -5.31 -13.65 22.76
CA VAL A 649 -4.01 -13.84 22.10
C VAL A 649 -2.97 -12.96 22.78
N SER A 650 -1.86 -13.56 23.21
CA SER A 650 -0.67 -12.85 23.71
C SER A 650 0.53 -13.10 22.80
N LEU A 651 1.45 -12.14 22.73
CA LEU A 651 2.63 -12.16 21.87
C LEU A 651 3.92 -12.20 22.72
N SER A 652 4.65 -13.33 22.63
CA SER A 652 6.01 -13.45 23.15
C SER A 652 6.99 -12.56 22.37
N PHE A 653 8.07 -12.13 23.02
CA PHE A 653 9.14 -11.36 22.37
C PHE A 653 9.81 -12.12 21.22
N SER A 654 9.80 -13.46 21.25
CA SER A 654 10.16 -14.37 20.14
C SER A 654 9.29 -14.27 18.87
N GLY A 655 8.21 -13.48 18.91
CA GLY A 655 7.22 -13.41 17.84
C GLY A 655 6.12 -14.47 17.93
N ASP A 656 6.15 -15.33 18.96
CA ASP A 656 5.19 -16.43 19.08
C ASP A 656 3.85 -15.95 19.63
N LEU A 657 2.77 -16.33 18.94
CA LEU A 657 1.40 -15.89 19.22
C LEU A 657 0.66 -16.98 19.99
N ASN A 658 0.57 -16.82 21.31
CA ASN A 658 -0.01 -17.77 22.24
C ASN A 658 -1.52 -17.55 22.38
N ILE A 659 -2.32 -18.58 22.09
CA ILE A 659 -3.78 -18.57 22.26
C ILE A 659 -4.12 -19.13 23.64
N LEU A 660 -4.84 -18.34 24.43
CA LEU A 660 -5.14 -18.58 25.84
C LEU A 660 -6.65 -18.75 26.05
N ASP A 661 -7.04 -19.81 26.78
CA ASP A 661 -8.39 -20.00 27.35
C ASP A 661 -8.26 -19.87 28.88
N PRO A 662 -9.08 -19.06 29.58
CA PRO A 662 -9.10 -18.94 31.04
C PRO A 662 -9.15 -20.28 31.80
N ARG A 663 -9.70 -21.33 31.19
CA ARG A 663 -9.82 -22.69 31.75
C ARG A 663 -8.49 -23.46 31.82
N SER A 664 -7.45 -23.01 31.12
CA SER A 664 -6.14 -23.66 31.07
C SER A 664 -5.07 -22.76 31.67
N SER A 665 -4.12 -23.34 32.41
CA SER A 665 -2.91 -22.63 32.89
C SER A 665 -1.80 -22.57 31.84
N THR A 666 -1.90 -23.35 30.75
CA THR A 666 -0.99 -23.35 29.60
C THR A 666 -1.70 -22.85 28.34
N PRO A 667 -0.97 -22.32 27.33
CA PRO A 667 -1.56 -21.96 26.04
C PRO A 667 -2.19 -23.18 25.35
N VAL A 668 -3.39 -22.99 24.80
CA VAL A 668 -4.15 -24.04 24.09
C VAL A 668 -3.55 -24.33 22.72
N ASN A 669 -2.96 -23.31 22.08
CA ASN A 669 -2.23 -23.40 20.82
C ASN A 669 -1.24 -22.23 20.74
N THR A 670 -0.11 -22.42 20.06
CA THR A 670 0.87 -21.36 19.77
C THR A 670 1.12 -21.27 18.27
N LEU A 671 0.84 -20.11 17.69
CA LEU A 671 0.99 -19.84 16.27
C LEU A 671 2.39 -19.31 15.97
N TYR A 672 3.29 -20.22 15.61
CA TYR A 672 4.68 -19.91 15.26
C TYR A 672 4.83 -19.20 13.90
N GLY A 673 6.00 -18.60 13.67
CA GLY A 673 6.39 -17.96 12.41
C GLY A 673 7.79 -17.36 12.50
N HIS A 674 8.38 -17.00 11.36
CA HIS A 674 9.69 -16.33 11.33
C HIS A 674 9.53 -14.82 11.51
N GLN A 675 10.34 -14.21 12.38
CA GLN A 675 10.41 -12.75 12.53
C GLN A 675 11.43 -12.10 11.58
N ASN A 676 12.45 -12.86 11.21
CA ASN A 676 13.58 -12.42 10.40
C ASN A 676 13.46 -12.95 8.96
N PRO A 677 14.27 -12.44 8.02
CA PRO A 677 14.44 -13.04 6.70
C PRO A 677 14.73 -14.55 6.80
N ILE A 678 13.94 -15.37 6.10
CA ILE A 678 14.29 -16.77 5.86
C ILE A 678 15.47 -16.77 4.89
N THR A 679 16.55 -17.44 5.25
CA THR A 679 17.77 -17.54 4.44
C THR A 679 17.89 -18.91 3.76
N ALA A 680 17.45 -19.97 4.44
CA ALA A 680 17.55 -21.36 3.96
C ALA A 680 16.18 -22.05 3.88
N LEU A 681 16.02 -22.95 2.90
CA LEU A 681 14.80 -23.74 2.67
C LEU A 681 15.16 -25.14 2.16
N ALA A 682 14.57 -26.17 2.76
CA ALA A 682 14.60 -27.54 2.27
C ALA A 682 13.20 -28.18 2.34
N VAL A 683 12.97 -29.20 1.51
CA VAL A 683 11.67 -29.89 1.39
C VAL A 683 11.87 -31.37 1.67
N ASP A 684 10.97 -31.95 2.47
CA ASP A 684 10.74 -33.39 2.49
C ASP A 684 9.47 -33.72 1.70
N GLU A 685 9.63 -34.25 0.49
CA GLU A 685 8.47 -34.64 -0.34
C GLU A 685 7.68 -35.81 0.26
N ALA A 686 8.29 -36.64 1.11
CA ALA A 686 7.64 -37.80 1.74
C ALA A 686 6.65 -37.42 2.84
N SER A 687 7.04 -36.54 3.77
CA SER A 687 6.16 -36.03 4.84
C SER A 687 5.49 -34.67 4.52
N ASN A 688 5.70 -34.14 3.31
CA ASN A 688 5.27 -32.80 2.89
C ASN A 688 5.74 -31.67 3.85
N THR A 689 6.88 -31.88 4.52
CA THR A 689 7.43 -30.96 5.53
C THR A 689 8.47 -30.03 4.92
N PHE A 690 8.36 -28.73 5.23
CA PHE A 690 9.25 -27.67 4.79
C PHE A 690 10.12 -27.20 5.95
N PHE A 691 11.43 -27.42 5.87
CA PHE A 691 12.40 -26.89 6.83
C PHE A 691 12.87 -25.51 6.36
N SER A 692 12.76 -24.51 7.23
CA SER A 692 13.12 -23.13 6.92
C SER A 692 13.94 -22.51 8.04
N GLY A 693 15.10 -21.97 7.70
CA GLY A 693 16.04 -21.34 8.64
C GLY A 693 16.13 -19.84 8.42
N ASP A 694 16.18 -19.07 9.50
CA ASP A 694 16.26 -17.60 9.46
C ASP A 694 17.66 -17.02 9.72
N SER A 695 17.79 -15.70 9.55
CA SER A 695 19.03 -14.97 9.78
C SER A 695 19.46 -14.84 11.26
N ALA A 696 18.70 -15.40 12.21
CA ALA A 696 19.00 -15.39 13.64
C ALA A 696 19.32 -16.80 14.21
N GLY A 697 19.14 -17.87 13.42
CA GLY A 697 19.39 -19.26 13.83
C GLY A 697 18.12 -20.07 14.12
N ARG A 698 16.93 -19.47 14.00
CA ARG A 698 15.65 -20.15 14.20
C ARG A 698 15.36 -21.04 13.01
N VAL A 699 15.08 -22.32 13.27
CA VAL A 699 14.58 -23.26 12.26
C VAL A 699 13.14 -23.66 12.60
N LEU A 700 12.24 -23.53 11.62
CA LEU A 700 10.86 -23.99 11.70
C LEU A 700 10.62 -25.11 10.69
N ALA A 701 9.94 -26.17 11.15
CA ALA A 701 9.39 -27.22 10.30
C ALA A 701 7.90 -26.89 10.06
N THR A 702 7.48 -26.77 8.80
CA THR A 702 6.11 -26.45 8.42
C THR A 702 5.51 -27.59 7.63
N SER A 703 4.35 -28.11 8.02
CA SER A 703 3.57 -29.07 7.20
C SER A 703 2.11 -28.66 7.21
N GLU A 704 1.41 -28.86 6.09
CA GLU A 704 -0.02 -28.53 5.89
C GLU A 704 -0.45 -27.11 6.30
N GLY A 705 0.46 -26.13 6.24
CA GLY A 705 0.21 -24.74 6.66
C GLY A 705 0.39 -24.47 8.17
N VAL A 706 0.88 -25.46 8.92
CA VAL A 706 1.18 -25.39 10.35
C VAL A 706 2.69 -25.43 10.56
N SER A 707 3.26 -24.31 11.00
CA SER A 707 4.66 -24.20 11.39
C SER A 707 4.83 -24.60 12.86
N ARG A 708 5.84 -25.42 13.17
CA ARG A 708 6.33 -25.73 14.52
C ARG A 708 7.82 -25.40 14.63
N VAL A 709 8.28 -25.10 15.84
CA VAL A 709 9.72 -24.98 16.14
C VAL A 709 10.36 -26.35 16.05
N VAL A 710 11.58 -26.42 15.52
CA VAL A 710 12.42 -27.61 15.64
C VAL A 710 13.05 -27.62 17.04
N GLU A 711 12.69 -28.61 17.85
CA GLU A 711 13.18 -28.75 19.22
C GLU A 711 14.67 -29.12 19.30
N GLY A 712 15.28 -28.96 20.48
CA GLY A 712 16.71 -29.21 20.71
C GLY A 712 17.58 -27.95 20.63
N GLN A 713 18.90 -28.14 20.61
CA GLN A 713 19.87 -27.04 20.60
C GLN A 713 20.09 -26.52 19.17
N GLY A 714 19.26 -25.57 18.76
CA GLY A 714 19.32 -24.91 17.45
C GLY A 714 20.56 -24.04 17.21
N HIS A 715 20.54 -23.23 16.16
CA HIS A 715 21.70 -22.42 15.76
C HIS A 715 21.77 -21.07 16.49
N GLY A 716 22.99 -20.59 16.74
CA GLY A 716 23.27 -19.33 17.44
C GLY A 716 23.38 -18.08 16.55
N GLY A 717 23.16 -18.23 15.24
CA GLY A 717 23.27 -17.16 14.26
C GLY A 717 22.73 -17.59 12.89
N LEU A 718 22.88 -16.73 11.88
CA LEU A 718 22.33 -16.89 10.53
C LEU A 718 22.50 -18.32 9.99
N VAL A 719 21.38 -18.99 9.69
CA VAL A 719 21.37 -20.28 8.99
C VAL A 719 21.77 -20.02 7.53
N VAL A 720 22.89 -20.57 7.10
CA VAL A 720 23.46 -20.37 5.76
C VAL A 720 22.72 -21.21 4.75
N ASP A 721 22.56 -22.50 5.04
CA ASP A 721 21.86 -23.44 4.17
C ASP A 721 21.30 -24.65 4.96
N ILE A 722 20.25 -25.26 4.42
CA ILE A 722 19.64 -26.52 4.87
C ILE A 722 19.51 -27.42 3.63
N LYS A 723 19.97 -28.68 3.73
CA LYS A 723 19.85 -29.67 2.64
C LYS A 723 19.37 -31.02 3.17
N LYS A 724 18.72 -31.78 2.29
CA LYS A 724 18.41 -33.20 2.49
C LYS A 724 19.56 -34.05 1.95
N SER A 725 19.98 -35.06 2.70
CA SER A 725 20.82 -36.16 2.22
C SER A 725 20.13 -37.50 2.53
N ALA A 726 20.75 -38.62 2.19
CA ALA A 726 20.16 -39.95 2.35
C ALA A 726 19.83 -40.32 3.82
N SER A 727 20.57 -39.78 4.80
CA SER A 727 20.39 -40.09 6.23
C SER A 727 19.50 -39.12 7.02
N GLY A 728 19.07 -38.00 6.43
CA GLY A 728 18.29 -36.95 7.10
C GLY A 728 18.53 -35.55 6.52
N PHE A 729 18.12 -34.53 7.28
CA PHE A 729 18.40 -33.13 6.93
C PHE A 729 19.64 -32.61 7.68
N TYR A 730 20.33 -31.67 7.07
CA TYR A 730 21.51 -31.02 7.65
C TYR A 730 21.42 -29.51 7.47
N SER A 731 21.66 -28.78 8.56
CA SER A 731 21.71 -27.31 8.61
C SER A 731 23.11 -26.82 8.93
N THR A 732 23.43 -25.63 8.42
CA THR A 732 24.71 -24.92 8.63
C THR A 732 24.44 -23.48 9.04
N ALA A 733 25.25 -22.91 9.93
CA ALA A 733 25.07 -21.52 10.36
C ALA A 733 26.39 -20.80 10.67
N PHE A 734 26.31 -19.48 10.84
CA PHE A 734 27.43 -18.62 11.30
C PHE A 734 27.82 -18.82 12.78
N ASP A 735 27.40 -19.92 13.41
CA ASP A 735 27.95 -20.42 14.68
C ASP A 735 29.08 -21.45 14.48
N ASP A 736 29.57 -21.57 13.24
CA ASP A 736 30.61 -22.50 12.80
C ASP A 736 30.29 -23.98 13.14
N THR A 737 28.99 -24.34 13.05
CA THR A 737 28.53 -25.73 13.16
C THR A 737 27.71 -26.21 11.95
N VAL A 738 27.83 -27.51 11.67
CA VAL A 738 26.83 -28.30 10.94
C VAL A 738 26.04 -29.12 11.97
N LYS A 739 24.71 -29.14 11.88
CA LYS A 739 23.83 -29.93 12.77
C LYS A 739 22.91 -30.83 11.95
N LYS A 740 22.60 -32.02 12.47
CA LYS A 740 21.56 -32.89 11.88
C LYS A 740 20.17 -32.45 12.37
N LEU A 741 19.22 -32.54 11.45
CA LEU A 741 17.79 -32.24 11.62
C LEU A 741 17.00 -33.49 11.27
N ASP A 742 16.21 -34.00 12.22
CA ASP A 742 15.31 -35.14 12.02
C ASP A 742 13.84 -34.70 12.24
N PRO A 743 12.90 -35.03 11.33
CA PRO A 743 11.53 -34.50 11.40
C PRO A 743 10.72 -34.88 12.64
N SER A 744 11.08 -35.97 13.31
CA SER A 744 10.41 -36.49 14.52
C SER A 744 11.03 -35.97 15.81
N THR A 745 12.36 -35.93 15.90
CA THR A 745 13.13 -35.69 17.14
C THR A 745 13.75 -34.29 17.24
N GLY A 746 13.80 -33.52 16.16
CA GLY A 746 14.32 -32.16 16.15
C GLY A 746 15.79 -32.05 15.73
N PHE A 747 16.54 -31.14 16.36
CA PHE A 747 18.00 -31.08 16.24
C PHE A 747 18.63 -32.25 17.01
N ASP A 748 19.56 -32.95 16.37
CA ASP A 748 20.41 -33.90 17.07
C ASP A 748 21.34 -33.18 18.07
N SER A 749 21.66 -33.90 19.14
CA SER A 749 22.71 -33.60 20.11
C SER A 749 24.11 -33.46 19.48
N SER A 750 24.40 -34.16 18.39
CA SER A 750 25.70 -34.08 17.71
C SER A 750 25.80 -32.81 16.85
N SER A 751 26.95 -32.15 16.91
CA SER A 751 27.27 -30.98 16.09
C SER A 751 28.70 -31.04 15.57
N ILE A 752 28.88 -30.74 14.29
CA ILE A 752 30.14 -30.84 13.58
C ILE A 752 30.72 -29.42 13.46
N SER A 753 31.74 -29.10 14.25
CA SER A 753 32.46 -27.82 14.12
C SER A 753 33.10 -27.69 12.73
N THR A 754 32.94 -26.56 12.05
CA THR A 754 33.49 -26.28 10.72
C THR A 754 34.93 -25.76 10.82
N PRO A 755 35.78 -25.91 9.78
CA PRO A 755 37.16 -25.37 9.76
C PRO A 755 37.24 -23.85 9.50
N GLY A 756 36.16 -23.11 9.79
CA GLY A 756 35.95 -21.71 9.46
C GLY A 756 34.52 -21.46 8.96
N GLN A 757 34.16 -20.18 8.79
CA GLN A 757 32.79 -19.76 8.52
C GLN A 757 32.18 -20.45 7.29
N PRO A 758 31.05 -21.17 7.44
CA PRO A 758 30.38 -21.81 6.31
C PRO A 758 29.75 -20.78 5.37
N LYS A 759 29.77 -21.09 4.07
CA LYS A 759 29.30 -20.24 2.97
C LYS A 759 28.23 -20.92 2.10
N GLY A 760 28.12 -22.24 2.19
CA GLY A 760 27.02 -23.03 1.63
C GLY A 760 27.20 -24.52 1.91
N LEU A 761 26.11 -25.28 1.75
CA LEU A 761 26.09 -26.73 1.90
C LEU A 761 25.54 -27.35 0.61
N ALA A 762 26.28 -28.29 0.02
CA ALA A 762 25.76 -29.17 -1.00
C ALA A 762 25.58 -30.59 -0.42
N ALA A 763 24.57 -31.31 -0.87
CA ALA A 763 24.28 -32.68 -0.44
C ALA A 763 24.00 -33.54 -1.65
N SER A 764 24.52 -34.77 -1.64
CA SER A 764 24.08 -35.80 -2.59
C SER A 764 22.66 -36.25 -2.24
N THR A 765 21.86 -36.53 -3.27
CA THR A 765 20.50 -37.08 -3.12
C THR A 765 20.49 -38.60 -3.07
N SER A 766 21.51 -39.28 -3.61
CA SER A 766 21.59 -40.75 -3.64
C SER A 766 22.53 -41.34 -2.58
N SER A 767 23.43 -40.54 -2.01
CA SER A 767 24.46 -40.98 -1.06
C SER A 767 24.52 -40.08 0.18
N ASP A 768 24.95 -40.65 1.32
CA ASP A 768 25.09 -39.95 2.61
C ASP A 768 26.37 -39.08 2.67
N ILE A 769 26.53 -38.22 1.67
CA ILE A 769 27.72 -37.37 1.50
C ILE A 769 27.28 -35.91 1.37
N LEU A 770 27.93 -35.06 2.15
CA LEU A 770 27.75 -33.62 2.20
C LEU A 770 29.06 -32.93 1.83
N TYR A 771 28.97 -31.83 1.10
CA TYR A 771 30.10 -30.98 0.75
C TYR A 771 29.88 -29.58 1.32
N LEU A 772 30.66 -29.26 2.35
CA LEU A 772 30.63 -27.99 3.05
C LEU A 772 31.68 -27.05 2.44
N ALA A 773 31.25 -25.90 1.91
CA ALA A 773 32.16 -24.84 1.49
C ALA A 773 32.25 -23.76 2.57
N THR A 774 33.47 -23.42 2.97
CA THR A 774 33.78 -22.39 3.98
C THR A 774 34.59 -21.23 3.39
N SER A 775 34.90 -20.22 4.19
CA SER A 775 35.83 -19.15 3.81
C SER A 775 37.27 -19.59 3.58
N THR A 776 37.66 -20.81 3.96
CA THR A 776 39.05 -21.32 3.89
C THR A 776 39.20 -22.62 3.11
N SER A 777 38.14 -23.43 3.00
CA SER A 777 38.25 -24.83 2.56
C SER A 777 36.92 -25.44 2.10
N LEU A 778 37.03 -26.45 1.23
CA LEU A 778 35.98 -27.41 0.91
C LEU A 778 36.17 -28.65 1.77
N THR A 779 35.15 -29.06 2.52
CA THR A 779 35.19 -30.26 3.39
C THR A 779 34.13 -31.27 2.97
N ALA A 780 34.51 -32.53 2.78
CA ALA A 780 33.58 -33.64 2.59
C ALA A 780 33.20 -34.24 3.96
N LEU A 781 31.90 -34.45 4.20
CA LEU A 781 31.35 -35.05 5.41
C LEU A 781 30.50 -36.28 5.06
N GLN A 782 30.49 -37.28 5.94
CA GLN A 782 29.64 -38.47 5.83
C GLN A 782 29.22 -38.94 7.23
N SER A 783 27.94 -39.26 7.42
CA SER A 783 27.38 -39.82 8.66
C SER A 783 27.81 -39.09 9.96
N GLY A 784 27.91 -37.76 9.92
CA GLY A 784 28.34 -36.92 11.05
C GLY A 784 29.86 -36.69 11.19
N SER A 785 30.68 -37.32 10.34
CA SER A 785 32.16 -37.27 10.41
C SER A 785 32.79 -36.47 9.27
N LYS A 786 34.02 -35.98 9.46
CA LYS A 786 34.84 -35.33 8.42
C LYS A 786 35.66 -36.38 7.67
N LEU A 787 35.50 -36.47 6.34
CA LEU A 787 36.26 -37.40 5.48
C LEU A 787 37.56 -36.78 4.96
N SER A 788 37.47 -35.55 4.42
CA SER A 788 38.60 -34.86 3.80
C SER A 788 38.36 -33.34 3.79
N THR A 789 39.45 -32.58 3.71
CA THR A 789 39.44 -31.11 3.64
C THR A 789 40.44 -30.63 2.60
N ILE A 790 40.01 -29.83 1.63
CA ILE A 790 40.85 -29.18 0.63
C ILE A 790 40.88 -27.68 0.89
N PRO A 791 42.05 -27.04 1.03
CA PRO A 791 42.15 -25.59 1.16
C PRO A 791 41.76 -24.90 -0.16
N LEU A 792 41.05 -23.78 -0.06
CA LEU A 792 40.68 -22.92 -1.19
C LEU A 792 41.65 -21.73 -1.28
N SER A 793 41.85 -21.18 -2.49
CA SER A 793 42.70 -19.98 -2.67
C SER A 793 42.08 -18.70 -2.11
N SER A 794 40.76 -18.71 -1.94
CA SER A 794 39.92 -17.53 -1.71
C SER A 794 38.55 -17.99 -1.19
N PRO A 795 37.80 -17.15 -0.45
CA PRO A 795 36.56 -17.57 0.20
C PRO A 795 35.52 -18.11 -0.79
N ALA A 796 34.82 -19.17 -0.39
CA ALA A 796 33.71 -19.71 -1.18
C ALA A 796 32.50 -18.76 -1.17
N THR A 797 31.76 -18.73 -2.27
CA THR A 797 30.58 -17.86 -2.47
C THR A 797 29.31 -18.63 -2.82
N ALA A 798 29.46 -19.82 -3.42
CA ALA A 798 28.40 -20.79 -3.67
C ALA A 798 29.01 -22.19 -3.83
N VAL A 799 28.25 -23.22 -3.50
CA VAL A 799 28.62 -24.63 -3.71
C VAL A 799 27.44 -25.42 -4.25
N ALA A 800 27.71 -26.40 -5.12
CA ALA A 800 26.73 -27.36 -5.62
C ALA A 800 27.40 -28.71 -5.90
N THR A 801 26.61 -29.78 -5.97
CA THR A 801 27.07 -31.13 -6.34
C THR A 801 26.05 -31.80 -7.27
N SER A 802 26.49 -32.80 -8.03
CA SER A 802 25.60 -33.66 -8.82
C SER A 802 24.67 -34.48 -7.92
N SER A 803 23.56 -34.97 -8.48
CA SER A 803 22.60 -35.86 -7.79
C SER A 803 23.25 -37.11 -7.18
N ASP A 804 24.36 -37.57 -7.76
CA ASP A 804 25.18 -38.70 -7.31
C ASP A 804 26.28 -38.34 -6.29
N GLY A 805 26.55 -37.06 -6.05
CA GLY A 805 27.72 -36.57 -5.29
C GLY A 805 29.06 -36.68 -6.04
N SER A 806 29.06 -37.22 -7.26
CA SER A 806 30.26 -37.54 -8.05
C SER A 806 31.08 -36.33 -8.53
N ILE A 807 30.46 -35.16 -8.64
CA ILE A 807 31.08 -33.89 -9.05
C ILE A 807 30.68 -32.80 -8.06
N VAL A 808 31.63 -31.97 -7.65
CA VAL A 808 31.42 -30.84 -6.75
C VAL A 808 31.95 -29.57 -7.41
N ILE A 809 31.20 -28.47 -7.30
CA ILE A 809 31.61 -27.16 -7.81
C ILE A 809 31.59 -26.13 -6.69
N VAL A 810 32.70 -25.42 -6.54
CA VAL A 810 32.87 -24.31 -5.59
C VAL A 810 33.20 -23.04 -6.38
N ALA A 811 32.36 -22.03 -6.24
CA ALA A 811 32.65 -20.67 -6.68
C ALA A 811 33.39 -19.90 -5.58
N THR A 812 34.35 -19.06 -5.96
CA THR A 812 35.13 -18.22 -5.03
C THR A 812 35.01 -16.73 -5.37
N GLU A 813 35.46 -15.87 -4.46
CA GLU A 813 35.47 -14.41 -4.65
C GLU A 813 36.39 -13.97 -5.80
N ASP A 814 37.39 -14.77 -6.17
CA ASP A 814 38.34 -14.57 -7.30
C ASP A 814 37.68 -14.66 -8.70
N LEU A 815 36.36 -14.60 -8.80
CA LEU A 815 35.58 -14.73 -10.03
C LEU A 815 35.78 -16.10 -10.74
N LYS A 816 36.06 -17.15 -9.98
CA LYS A 816 36.33 -18.50 -10.49
C LYS A 816 35.34 -19.51 -9.95
N ALA A 817 34.90 -20.45 -10.79
CA ALA A 817 34.20 -21.66 -10.37
C ALA A 817 35.09 -22.87 -10.62
N THR A 818 35.51 -23.52 -9.55
CA THR A 818 36.39 -24.70 -9.57
C THR A 818 35.57 -25.98 -9.53
N VAL A 819 35.93 -26.95 -10.38
CA VAL A 819 35.24 -28.24 -10.52
C VAL A 819 36.12 -29.34 -9.96
N PHE A 820 35.56 -30.15 -9.06
CA PHE A 820 36.24 -31.28 -8.42
C PHE A 820 35.55 -32.60 -8.80
N ASP A 821 36.35 -33.59 -9.18
CA ASP A 821 35.93 -35.00 -9.17
C ASP A 821 35.91 -35.46 -7.71
N ALA A 822 34.77 -36.00 -7.28
CA ALA A 822 34.52 -36.46 -5.92
C ALA A 822 34.02 -37.92 -5.87
N LYS A 823 34.26 -38.71 -6.93
CA LYS A 823 33.98 -40.17 -6.96
C LYS A 823 34.65 -40.92 -5.80
N ASP A 824 35.80 -40.43 -5.34
CA ASP A 824 36.32 -40.73 -4.00
C ASP A 824 36.26 -39.45 -3.14
N PRO A 825 35.29 -39.34 -2.21
CA PRO A 825 35.18 -38.19 -1.30
C PRO A 825 36.40 -38.02 -0.36
N LYS A 826 37.25 -39.04 -0.20
CA LYS A 826 38.48 -38.94 0.60
C LYS A 826 39.64 -38.32 -0.19
N ALA A 827 39.59 -38.39 -1.52
CA ALA A 827 40.68 -37.99 -2.42
C ALA A 827 40.19 -37.15 -3.61
N MET A 828 39.32 -36.17 -3.33
CA MET A 828 38.77 -35.24 -4.34
C MET A 828 39.89 -34.52 -5.12
N LYS A 829 39.71 -34.33 -6.43
CA LYS A 829 40.71 -33.72 -7.32
C LYS A 829 40.12 -32.63 -8.18
N LYS A 830 40.81 -31.50 -8.32
CA LYS A 830 40.43 -30.43 -9.25
C LYS A 830 40.55 -30.93 -10.69
N VAL A 831 39.46 -30.86 -11.45
CA VAL A 831 39.35 -31.26 -12.86
C VAL A 831 39.44 -30.05 -13.78
N ALA A 832 38.65 -29.01 -13.47
CA ALA A 832 38.47 -27.85 -14.32
C ALA A 832 38.30 -26.56 -13.52
N GLU A 833 38.39 -25.43 -14.20
CA GLU A 833 38.21 -24.10 -13.66
C GLU A 833 37.54 -23.22 -14.70
N ILE A 834 36.43 -22.58 -14.33
CA ILE A 834 35.61 -21.73 -15.19
C ILE A 834 35.79 -20.29 -14.72
N GLU A 835 36.33 -19.44 -15.59
CA GLU A 835 36.44 -18.00 -15.33
C GLU A 835 35.10 -17.29 -15.55
N LEU A 836 34.69 -16.47 -14.58
CA LEU A 836 33.40 -15.79 -14.55
C LEU A 836 33.58 -14.28 -14.75
N ARG A 837 32.61 -13.63 -15.39
CA ARG A 837 32.61 -12.16 -15.58
C ARG A 837 32.16 -11.36 -14.35
N SER A 838 31.68 -12.05 -13.32
CA SER A 838 31.25 -11.50 -12.03
C SER A 838 31.05 -12.64 -11.04
N GLN A 839 31.20 -12.38 -9.75
CA GLN A 839 31.04 -13.35 -8.65
C GLN A 839 29.75 -14.18 -8.80
N ALA A 840 29.87 -15.51 -8.72
CA ALA A 840 28.70 -16.39 -8.61
C ALA A 840 28.20 -16.41 -7.16
N THR A 841 26.88 -16.30 -6.99
CA THR A 841 26.19 -16.22 -5.70
C THR A 841 25.17 -17.33 -5.49
N ALA A 842 24.94 -18.16 -6.51
CA ALA A 842 24.22 -19.42 -6.44
C ALA A 842 24.77 -20.39 -7.50
N ALA A 843 24.64 -21.70 -7.28
CA ALA A 843 24.99 -22.75 -8.24
C ALA A 843 23.98 -23.88 -8.15
N ALA A 844 23.66 -24.52 -9.27
CA ALA A 844 22.78 -25.70 -9.32
C ALA A 844 23.16 -26.62 -10.49
N PHE A 845 23.10 -27.93 -10.25
CA PHE A 845 23.14 -28.97 -11.28
C PHE A 845 21.71 -29.37 -11.67
N SER A 846 21.53 -29.82 -12.92
CA SER A 846 20.33 -30.56 -13.31
C SER A 846 20.31 -31.95 -12.65
N GLY A 847 19.11 -32.49 -12.42
CA GLY A 847 18.94 -33.84 -11.85
C GLY A 847 19.50 -34.94 -12.75
N ASP A 848 19.54 -34.70 -14.06
CA ASP A 848 20.17 -35.59 -15.05
C ASP A 848 21.69 -35.41 -15.20
N GLY A 849 22.30 -34.51 -14.42
CA GLY A 849 23.75 -34.30 -14.37
C GLY A 849 24.40 -33.63 -15.59
N LYS A 850 23.65 -33.29 -16.66
CA LYS A 850 24.21 -32.76 -17.92
C LYS A 850 24.43 -31.25 -17.96
N TYR A 851 23.74 -30.51 -17.08
CA TYR A 851 23.70 -29.05 -17.08
C TYR A 851 24.11 -28.47 -15.73
N LEU A 852 24.88 -27.38 -15.81
CA LEU A 852 25.27 -26.55 -14.68
C LEU A 852 24.75 -25.13 -14.90
N ALA A 853 24.00 -24.60 -13.95
CA ALA A 853 23.60 -23.21 -13.91
C ALA A 853 24.36 -22.47 -12.79
N LEU A 854 24.98 -21.34 -13.13
CA LEU A 854 25.63 -20.45 -12.15
C LEU A 854 24.87 -19.13 -12.11
N GLY A 855 24.39 -18.74 -10.94
CA GLY A 855 23.67 -17.48 -10.72
C GLY A 855 24.64 -16.39 -10.28
N LEU A 856 24.73 -15.30 -11.04
CA LEU A 856 25.73 -14.26 -10.79
C LEU A 856 25.19 -13.08 -9.97
N SER A 857 26.10 -12.37 -9.30
CA SER A 857 25.80 -11.12 -8.58
C SER A 857 25.22 -10.02 -9.48
N THR A 858 25.49 -10.08 -10.78
CA THR A 858 24.95 -9.21 -11.84
C THR A 858 23.53 -9.59 -12.29
N GLY A 859 22.91 -10.62 -11.70
CA GLY A 859 21.58 -11.11 -12.07
C GLY A 859 21.54 -11.98 -13.33
N LYS A 860 22.69 -12.26 -13.96
CA LYS A 860 22.77 -13.17 -15.12
C LYS A 860 22.86 -14.62 -14.69
N VAL A 861 22.32 -15.52 -15.51
CA VAL A 861 22.41 -16.98 -15.32
C VAL A 861 23.00 -17.64 -16.58
N PRO A 862 24.34 -17.72 -16.72
CA PRO A 862 24.97 -18.61 -17.68
C PRO A 862 24.67 -20.09 -17.40
N LEU A 863 24.46 -20.84 -18.49
CA LEU A 863 24.27 -22.28 -18.51
C LEU A 863 25.47 -22.96 -19.18
N TYR A 864 26.04 -23.95 -18.52
CA TYR A 864 27.19 -24.74 -18.96
C TYR A 864 26.82 -26.21 -19.14
N ASN A 865 27.53 -26.93 -20.02
CA ASN A 865 27.55 -28.39 -19.99
C ASN A 865 28.56 -28.85 -18.94
N THR A 866 28.24 -29.92 -18.22
CA THR A 866 29.04 -30.44 -17.11
C THR A 866 30.30 -31.16 -17.58
N ASP A 867 30.19 -32.09 -18.52
CA ASP A 867 31.30 -32.93 -19.00
C ASP A 867 32.46 -32.12 -19.59
N SER A 868 32.12 -31.12 -20.42
CA SER A 868 33.07 -30.22 -21.10
C SER A 868 33.40 -28.94 -20.35
N CYS A 869 32.66 -28.64 -19.27
CA CYS A 869 32.66 -27.33 -18.59
C CYS A 869 32.43 -26.12 -19.52
N SER A 870 31.92 -26.32 -20.74
CA SER A 870 31.77 -25.27 -21.76
C SER A 870 30.46 -24.52 -21.64
N LEU A 871 30.47 -23.23 -22.00
CA LEU A 871 29.30 -22.35 -21.96
C LEU A 871 28.33 -22.70 -23.10
N ILE A 872 27.14 -23.17 -22.77
CA ILE A 872 26.04 -23.40 -23.73
C ILE A 872 25.44 -22.05 -24.14
N HIS A 873 25.08 -21.21 -23.17
CA HIS A 873 24.65 -19.83 -23.43
C HIS A 873 24.63 -18.95 -22.16
N SER A 874 24.65 -17.63 -22.37
CA SER A 874 24.45 -16.61 -21.33
C SER A 874 23.24 -15.69 -21.61
N ARG A 875 22.18 -16.25 -22.23
CA ARG A 875 20.99 -15.50 -22.67
C ARG A 875 20.04 -15.07 -21.55
N TRP A 876 20.05 -15.73 -20.40
CA TRP A 876 19.19 -15.39 -19.27
C TRP A 876 19.77 -14.20 -18.49
N THR A 877 19.26 -13.01 -18.80
CA THR A 877 19.73 -11.73 -18.24
C THR A 877 18.60 -10.80 -17.82
N ASP A 878 17.39 -11.33 -17.62
CA ASP A 878 16.19 -10.55 -17.35
C ASP A 878 16.13 -10.02 -15.91
N THR A 879 16.77 -10.74 -14.97
CA THR A 879 16.91 -10.43 -13.54
C THR A 879 17.80 -9.21 -13.33
N THR A 880 17.35 -8.25 -12.52
CA THR A 880 18.02 -6.95 -12.38
C THR A 880 18.91 -6.81 -11.15
N ALA A 881 19.00 -7.84 -10.31
CA ALA A 881 19.86 -7.90 -9.12
C ALA A 881 20.38 -9.32 -8.89
N ARG A 882 21.30 -9.49 -7.93
CA ARG A 882 21.95 -10.78 -7.60
C ARG A 882 20.97 -11.94 -7.49
N ILE A 883 21.37 -13.09 -8.00
CA ILE A 883 20.67 -14.36 -7.80
C ILE A 883 21.00 -14.88 -6.40
N HIS A 884 20.00 -15.25 -5.61
CA HIS A 884 20.19 -15.84 -4.28
C HIS A 884 20.09 -17.37 -4.29
N SER A 885 19.24 -17.94 -5.14
CA SER A 885 19.07 -19.39 -5.25
C SER A 885 18.66 -19.79 -6.66
N LEU A 886 19.05 -21.01 -7.03
CA LEU A 886 18.75 -21.67 -8.29
C LEU A 886 18.28 -23.10 -7.99
N ALA A 887 17.24 -23.56 -8.68
CA ALA A 887 16.82 -24.96 -8.62
C ALA A 887 16.26 -25.43 -9.98
N PHE A 888 16.72 -26.57 -10.45
CA PHE A 888 16.10 -27.27 -11.59
C PHE A 888 14.86 -28.05 -11.11
N ASN A 889 13.89 -28.22 -12.00
CA ASN A 889 12.78 -29.15 -11.77
C ASN A 889 13.23 -30.61 -11.90
N ALA A 890 12.39 -31.55 -11.44
CA ALA A 890 12.71 -32.99 -11.45
C ALA A 890 13.05 -33.50 -12.87
N SER A 891 12.30 -33.08 -13.88
CA SER A 891 12.54 -33.40 -15.29
C SER A 891 13.75 -32.69 -15.93
N SER A 892 14.46 -31.82 -15.19
CA SER A 892 15.61 -31.03 -15.68
C SER A 892 15.34 -30.12 -16.89
N SER A 893 14.07 -29.91 -17.22
CA SER A 893 13.60 -29.15 -18.39
C SER A 893 13.52 -27.63 -18.12
N HIS A 894 13.37 -27.24 -16.85
CA HIS A 894 13.22 -25.86 -16.41
C HIS A 894 14.09 -25.53 -15.19
N LEU A 895 14.56 -24.29 -15.16
CA LEU A 895 15.36 -23.71 -14.08
C LEU A 895 14.61 -22.55 -13.43
N ALA A 896 14.36 -22.63 -12.13
CA ALA A 896 13.83 -21.53 -11.33
C ALA A 896 14.99 -20.73 -10.70
N ALA A 897 14.85 -19.41 -10.68
CA ALA A 897 15.82 -18.48 -10.09
C ALA A 897 15.12 -17.47 -9.17
N ALA A 898 15.65 -17.31 -7.95
CA ALA A 898 15.30 -16.25 -7.00
C ALA A 898 16.30 -15.10 -7.07
N SER A 899 15.82 -13.87 -7.00
CA SER A 899 16.65 -12.68 -6.99
C SER A 899 16.26 -11.68 -5.90
N LEU A 900 17.23 -10.83 -5.55
CA LEU A 900 17.05 -9.65 -4.70
C LEU A 900 16.11 -8.60 -5.33
N ASP A 901 15.81 -8.69 -6.64
CA ASP A 901 14.86 -7.81 -7.34
C ASP A 901 13.36 -8.13 -7.04
N GLU A 902 13.10 -8.89 -5.98
CA GLU A 902 11.79 -9.38 -5.55
C GLU A 902 11.06 -10.24 -6.59
N SER A 903 11.76 -10.76 -7.61
CA SER A 903 11.19 -11.64 -8.63
C SER A 903 11.63 -13.10 -8.50
N ILE A 904 10.75 -13.97 -8.99
CA ILE A 904 11.02 -15.38 -9.28
C ILE A 904 10.88 -15.54 -10.78
N ARG A 905 11.85 -16.18 -11.42
CA ARG A 905 11.85 -16.40 -12.88
C ARG A 905 12.12 -17.86 -13.18
N ILE A 906 11.38 -18.40 -14.15
CA ILE A 906 11.51 -19.77 -14.62
C ILE A 906 11.88 -19.74 -16.08
N TYR A 907 13.05 -20.32 -16.37
CA TYR A 907 13.65 -20.41 -17.69
C TYR A 907 13.44 -21.81 -18.27
N SER A 908 13.18 -21.93 -19.57
CA SER A 908 13.24 -23.22 -20.28
C SER A 908 14.64 -23.50 -20.81
N VAL A 909 15.19 -24.68 -20.49
CA VAL A 909 16.49 -25.13 -21.01
C VAL A 909 16.44 -25.33 -22.53
N ALA A 910 15.36 -25.95 -23.03
CA ALA A 910 15.17 -26.21 -24.45
C ALA A 910 14.79 -24.96 -25.27
N LYS A 911 14.09 -24.00 -24.67
CA LYS A 911 13.68 -22.74 -25.32
C LYS A 911 14.15 -21.53 -24.49
N PRO A 912 15.42 -21.10 -24.55
CA PRO A 912 15.96 -20.07 -23.64
C PRO A 912 15.34 -18.66 -23.74
N SER A 913 14.49 -18.39 -24.72
CA SER A 913 13.65 -17.18 -24.81
C SER A 913 12.29 -17.31 -24.12
N SER A 914 11.90 -18.51 -23.70
CA SER A 914 10.68 -18.78 -22.92
C SER A 914 10.99 -18.57 -21.44
N VAL A 915 10.49 -17.44 -20.90
CA VAL A 915 10.67 -17.03 -19.51
C VAL A 915 9.31 -16.72 -18.89
N VAL A 916 8.97 -17.44 -17.83
CA VAL A 916 7.82 -17.13 -16.97
C VAL A 916 8.34 -16.38 -15.74
N SER A 917 7.60 -15.39 -15.22
CA SER A 917 8.03 -14.66 -14.02
C SER A 917 6.88 -14.18 -13.13
N ALA A 918 7.11 -14.18 -11.82
CA ALA A 918 6.34 -13.41 -10.85
C ALA A 918 7.21 -12.29 -10.26
N LYS A 919 6.61 -11.12 -10.01
CA LYS A 919 7.29 -9.91 -9.52
C LYS A 919 6.66 -9.47 -8.21
N ASN A 920 7.46 -8.94 -7.28
CA ASN A 920 7.06 -8.68 -5.89
C ASN A 920 6.64 -9.97 -5.15
N ALA A 921 7.27 -11.11 -5.46
CA ALA A 921 6.90 -12.41 -4.88
C ALA A 921 7.15 -12.44 -3.37
N HIS A 922 8.26 -11.85 -2.91
CA HIS A 922 8.56 -11.60 -1.50
C HIS A 922 9.15 -10.18 -1.35
N ARG A 923 8.72 -9.42 -0.33
CA ARG A 923 9.27 -8.08 -0.07
C ARG A 923 10.64 -8.16 0.57
N GLY A 924 11.57 -7.31 0.11
CA GLY A 924 12.98 -7.33 0.50
C GLY A 924 13.84 -8.33 -0.28
N GLY A 925 13.26 -9.12 -1.19
CA GLY A 925 13.95 -10.11 -2.02
C GLY A 925 13.51 -11.55 -1.76
N VAL A 926 13.72 -12.41 -2.75
CA VAL A 926 13.51 -13.85 -2.63
C VAL A 926 14.87 -14.49 -2.32
N SER A 927 14.93 -15.32 -1.27
CA SER A 927 16.18 -15.90 -0.75
C SER A 927 16.41 -17.31 -1.25
N SER A 928 15.38 -18.17 -1.21
CA SER A 928 15.48 -19.55 -1.68
C SER A 928 14.25 -19.99 -2.47
N VAL A 929 14.45 -20.90 -3.42
CA VAL A 929 13.40 -21.64 -4.12
C VAL A 929 13.71 -23.13 -4.08
N VAL A 930 12.68 -23.96 -3.96
CA VAL A 930 12.77 -25.40 -4.15
C VAL A 930 11.55 -25.86 -4.95
N TRP A 931 11.75 -26.77 -5.90
CA TRP A 931 10.65 -27.39 -6.64
C TRP A 931 9.99 -28.50 -5.82
N LYS A 932 8.71 -28.75 -6.11
CA LYS A 932 7.95 -29.90 -5.62
C LYS A 932 7.31 -30.58 -6.84
N GLY A 933 7.94 -31.64 -7.31
CA GLY A 933 7.74 -32.13 -8.69
C GLY A 933 7.99 -31.05 -9.76
N ASP A 934 7.38 -31.20 -10.95
CA ASP A 934 7.64 -30.31 -12.10
C ASP A 934 6.73 -29.06 -12.21
N ASN A 935 5.61 -29.01 -11.47
CA ASN A 935 4.57 -27.98 -11.66
C ASN A 935 4.31 -27.10 -10.41
N GLN A 936 4.97 -27.35 -9.27
CA GLN A 936 4.86 -26.53 -8.07
C GLN A 936 6.24 -26.05 -7.64
N LEU A 937 6.32 -24.77 -7.28
CA LEU A 937 7.51 -24.14 -6.72
C LEU A 937 7.19 -23.61 -5.32
N VAL A 938 8.08 -23.80 -4.36
CA VAL A 938 7.98 -23.18 -3.03
C VAL A 938 9.13 -22.20 -2.86
N SER A 939 8.81 -20.99 -2.42
CA SER A 939 9.78 -19.91 -2.24
C SER A 939 9.79 -19.35 -0.82
N ALA A 940 10.98 -18.97 -0.39
CA ALA A 940 11.28 -18.25 0.84
C ALA A 940 11.80 -16.84 0.51
N GLY A 941 11.62 -15.90 1.43
CA GLY A 941 12.10 -14.53 1.21
C GLY A 941 12.32 -13.72 2.49
N ALA A 942 12.74 -12.47 2.26
CA ALA A 942 13.06 -11.52 3.32
C ALA A 942 11.85 -10.97 4.08
N ASP A 943 10.63 -11.35 3.68
CA ASP A 943 9.37 -11.07 4.38
C ASP A 943 8.95 -12.16 5.38
N GLY A 944 9.83 -13.13 5.68
CA GLY A 944 9.59 -14.18 6.68
C GLY A 944 8.53 -15.22 6.29
N ALA A 945 8.04 -15.18 5.04
CA ALA A 945 6.98 -16.05 4.55
C ALA A 945 7.52 -17.21 3.71
N LEU A 946 6.81 -18.34 3.72
CA LEU A 946 6.92 -19.40 2.70
C LEU A 946 5.67 -19.38 1.82
N LYS A 947 5.84 -19.42 0.49
CA LYS A 947 4.74 -19.34 -0.47
C LYS A 947 4.84 -20.47 -1.50
N THR A 948 3.70 -21.05 -1.85
CA THR A 948 3.57 -22.01 -2.96
C THR A 948 3.12 -21.25 -4.20
N LEU A 949 3.73 -21.56 -5.35
CA LEU A 949 3.36 -21.02 -6.65
C LEU A 949 3.15 -22.16 -7.64
N GLU A 950 2.01 -22.15 -8.31
CA GLU A 950 1.70 -23.07 -9.39
C GLU A 950 2.34 -22.56 -10.69
N VAL A 951 3.03 -23.47 -11.39
CA VAL A 951 3.78 -23.18 -12.61
C VAL A 951 3.03 -23.77 -13.80
N LYS A 952 2.42 -22.91 -14.61
CA LYS A 952 1.75 -23.31 -15.86
C LYS A 952 2.68 -22.99 -17.04
N LEU A 953 3.30 -24.04 -17.56
CA LEU A 953 4.22 -24.03 -18.70
C LEU A 953 3.46 -23.97 -20.04
N ALA A 954 4.16 -23.72 -21.15
CA ALA A 954 3.59 -23.35 -22.47
C ALA A 954 4.32 -23.97 -23.68
#